data_AF-A0A2U1AC18-F1
#
_entry.id   AF-A0A2U1AC18-F1
#
_cell.length_a   1.000
_cell.length_b   1.000
_cell.length_c   1.000
_cell.angle_alpha   90.00
_cell.angle_beta   90.00
_cell.angle_gamma   90.00
#
_symmetry.space_group_name_H-M   'P 1'
#
loop_
_entity.id
_entity.type
_entity.pdbx_description
1 polymer ?
#
loop_
_entity_poly.entity_id
_entity_poly.type
_entity_poly.pdbx_seq_one_letter_code
_entity_poly.pdbx_strand_id
1 'polypeptide(L)'
;MKLDFRIDWGYQYLYSRRHYHPVFLWDGHLECDGGTIAECYALNYPVIWYGPGHCAHETRLAGPFWKSRTRRGLAGIRIIAETEADARFRLVTASGCFSFGADELRRNGRLVFPVGPKYLGCHVIVTRTNFLWFRPGPRPGEQTWEADDLPLPRHDWARMRTAWLAPGETLEWEADLPESAADFTEYILHLEAMAAPDYTPGSERQVHDRYPMTLLCDGEPVARFAHYFREHDNYMQMLEDVWVRFQASPGRRRLGIRNENPRFPLLFSRLTLRTAKRSHLELSLPPWALAGEPLIGRIFAVRSDTAVVRWPGGSRELVLREGWNEFPFSISEPLINAEVSAGSTRAVIPAIYVSGEERFPVTVGFDLTTVPHDDNGFMDWLLDYTWRTRLGNLVVFRSFCWQAPENYENAPVSSESLRRWGEFCRAHHITVEAANQYEDGALIAAAGDALHSVGWHEYPGAVYARDPAEPWSSADMKEAAEHYMAYLKTAVDKTHEVAPRAAFGDASGGHRYCYLAGVDFIRTETMVPHTQHICSQARPAAEALGTGEWGVHIAIQHAAQPYFENHLGQYFLSLYQPWMMGASMIYEEDSLFLLFKEERQCWDDRLTKGKRDMTRDFFRFVKTHPRRGRNRRNIAFLEGRYAAPFNGFICGPEQAPDYSVWGLFGNPAPEWGHGQPEKCRQLLDVLMPGANTHPLRQRCDRRRFFFSGTPYGDFDEVPVEVGAEYLQQYKLLLNLGWNTMIREDYDKLCEFVRNGGTLFTGLPQFSTHIRRDFLKNWQELALWNGGDLSELCGVVVGGPGPEYSGQWNAAGRETFPEPQLSSAPNRSVCEDGPCRLAALEPKGAEIVAWDAATGHPLVLRHRLGKGIVYLLAAWAYPGHEALQTLSASWLAHLAEKCRGEYYVEDSSREVFWTSWEEPSGVRYLMLLNTDWTQPGNIKEIRVHTPAFSFDFKVKERKPSIITLLPFAAVAPDSGIYLEVLSCSALQARLRLHGTAGTLTIYQDGGRSSQENISFTDRTVQELTLHKN
;
A
#
# COMPACT_ATOMS: atom_id res chain seq x y z
N MET A 1 1.86 11.87 43.72
CA MET A 1 1.50 12.43 42.40
C MET A 1 0.25 11.73 41.91
N LYS A 2 -0.74 12.44 41.36
CA LYS A 2 -1.88 11.80 40.72
C LYS A 2 -1.51 11.43 39.27
N LEU A 3 -1.74 10.18 38.88
CA LEU A 3 -1.48 9.66 37.55
C LEU A 3 -2.79 9.07 36.99
N ASP A 4 -3.19 9.52 35.80
CA ASP A 4 -4.36 9.04 35.05
C ASP A 4 -3.88 8.52 33.70
N PHE A 5 -4.16 7.26 33.42
CA PHE A 5 -3.71 6.59 32.21
C PHE A 5 -4.61 5.42 31.83
N ARG A 6 -4.57 5.05 30.55
CA ARG A 6 -5.21 3.84 30.03
C ARG A 6 -4.18 2.80 29.61
N ILE A 7 -4.58 1.54 29.72
CA ILE A 7 -3.88 0.39 29.17
C ILE A 7 -4.82 -0.26 28.14
N ASP A 8 -4.50 -0.12 26.87
CA ASP A 8 -5.23 -0.76 25.77
C ASP A 8 -4.49 -2.02 25.31
N TRP A 9 -5.23 -3.03 24.87
CA TRP A 9 -4.66 -4.24 24.28
C TRP A 9 -5.46 -4.76 23.10
N GLY A 10 -4.76 -5.45 22.21
CA GLY A 10 -5.32 -6.05 21.00
C GLY A 10 -4.78 -5.39 19.73
N TYR A 11 -5.52 -5.60 18.64
CA TYR A 11 -5.19 -5.11 17.30
C TYR A 11 -6.35 -5.36 16.34
N GLN A 12 -6.28 -4.70 15.19
CA GLN A 12 -7.18 -4.89 14.07
C GLN A 12 -6.40 -4.76 12.76
N TYR A 13 -6.69 -5.65 11.81
CA TYR A 13 -6.36 -5.47 10.40
C TYR A 13 -7.70 -5.31 9.68
N LEU A 14 -7.86 -4.24 8.91
CA LEU A 14 -9.11 -4.01 8.20
C LEU A 14 -9.25 -5.01 7.05
N TYR A 15 -10.50 -5.32 6.70
CA TYR A 15 -10.89 -6.32 5.69
C TYR A 15 -10.42 -7.77 5.91
N SER A 16 -9.60 -8.06 6.91
CA SER A 16 -9.25 -9.42 7.31
C SER A 16 -10.31 -10.01 8.25
N ARG A 17 -10.82 -11.21 7.98
CA ARG A 17 -11.93 -11.83 8.74
C ARG A 17 -11.52 -12.40 10.10
N ARG A 18 -12.38 -12.29 11.12
CA ARG A 18 -12.08 -12.60 12.55
C ARG A 18 -11.66 -14.04 12.74
N HIS A 19 -12.29 -14.94 12.01
CA HIS A 19 -12.01 -16.36 12.15
C HIS A 19 -10.59 -16.77 11.72
N TYR A 20 -9.85 -15.90 11.04
CA TYR A 20 -8.43 -16.08 10.70
C TYR A 20 -7.45 -15.49 11.73
N HIS A 21 -7.95 -14.91 12.82
CA HIS A 21 -7.12 -14.31 13.86
C HIS A 21 -7.11 -15.18 15.14
N PRO A 22 -5.97 -15.22 15.85
CA PRO A 22 -5.88 -15.82 17.17
C PRO A 22 -6.75 -15.09 18.20
N VAL A 23 -7.11 -15.83 19.25
CA VAL A 23 -7.81 -15.32 20.42
C VAL A 23 -6.78 -15.00 21.49
N PHE A 24 -6.86 -13.81 22.08
CA PHE A 24 -6.06 -13.43 23.24
C PHE A 24 -6.94 -13.35 24.49
N LEU A 25 -6.41 -13.86 25.60
CA LEU A 25 -7.05 -13.85 26.91
C LEU A 25 -6.31 -12.85 27.80
N TRP A 26 -7.01 -11.81 28.23
CA TRP A 26 -6.45 -10.70 28.99
C TRP A 26 -6.93 -10.68 30.44
N ASP A 27 -7.62 -11.74 30.88
CA ASP A 27 -7.98 -11.95 32.29
C ASP A 27 -6.75 -11.73 33.18
N GLY A 28 -6.89 -10.89 34.20
CA GLY A 28 -5.71 -10.38 34.88
C GLY A 28 -5.98 -9.31 35.94
N HIS A 29 -4.88 -8.74 36.42
CA HIS A 29 -4.87 -7.68 37.42
C HIS A 29 -3.68 -6.74 37.25
N LEU A 30 -3.76 -5.56 37.90
CA LEU A 30 -2.69 -4.57 37.93
C LEU A 30 -2.15 -4.41 39.35
N GLU A 31 -0.84 -4.55 39.49
CA GLU A 31 -0.10 -4.32 40.73
C GLU A 31 0.57 -2.94 40.69
N CYS A 32 0.65 -2.27 41.83
CA CYS A 32 1.35 -0.99 42.01
C CYS A 32 2.25 -1.07 43.25
N ASP A 33 3.54 -0.81 43.06
CA ASP A 33 4.54 -0.65 44.13
C ASP A 33 4.94 0.83 44.22
N GLY A 34 5.07 1.37 45.43
CA GLY A 34 5.28 2.82 45.64
C GLY A 34 4.06 3.71 45.33
N GLY A 35 2.83 3.19 45.49
CA GLY A 35 1.60 3.96 45.24
C GLY A 35 0.31 3.20 45.55
N THR A 36 -0.84 3.83 45.33
CA THR A 36 -2.18 3.25 45.50
C THR A 36 -3.03 3.48 44.26
N ILE A 37 -3.69 2.42 43.76
CA ILE A 37 -4.70 2.53 42.69
C ILE A 37 -6.01 2.99 43.33
N ALA A 38 -6.43 4.21 43.03
CA ALA A 38 -7.65 4.81 43.57
C ALA A 38 -8.89 4.36 42.77
N GLU A 39 -8.79 4.29 41.45
CA GLU A 39 -9.89 3.90 40.57
C GLU A 39 -9.41 3.04 39.40
N CYS A 40 -10.26 2.10 38.98
CA CYS A 40 -10.04 1.23 37.84
C CYS A 40 -11.35 1.09 37.05
N TYR A 41 -11.26 1.18 35.73
CA TYR A 41 -12.38 1.08 34.81
C TYR A 41 -12.06 0.08 33.70
N ALA A 42 -12.99 -0.80 33.35
CA ALA A 42 -12.90 -1.59 32.12
C ALA A 42 -13.25 -0.72 30.91
N LEU A 43 -12.49 -0.86 29.83
CA LEU A 43 -12.71 -0.19 28.55
C LEU A 43 -13.19 -1.21 27.51
N ASN A 44 -14.47 -1.12 27.14
CA ASN A 44 -15.07 -1.96 26.11
C ASN A 44 -15.26 -1.15 24.83
N TYR A 45 -14.42 -1.39 23.82
CA TYR A 45 -14.53 -0.70 22.53
C TYR A 45 -15.62 -1.33 21.66
N PRO A 46 -16.43 -0.52 20.96
CA PRO A 46 -17.36 -1.02 19.96
C PRO A 46 -16.65 -1.85 18.89
N VAL A 47 -17.31 -2.94 18.48
CA VAL A 47 -16.84 -3.77 17.37
C VAL A 47 -17.27 -3.12 16.07
N ILE A 48 -16.32 -2.52 15.38
CA ILE A 48 -16.55 -1.86 14.10
C ILE A 48 -15.66 -2.53 13.05
N TRP A 49 -16.26 -2.88 11.91
CA TRP A 49 -15.54 -3.54 10.82
C TRP A 49 -14.39 -2.69 10.28
N TYR A 50 -14.64 -1.39 10.14
CA TYR A 50 -13.74 -0.40 9.55
C TYR A 50 -12.69 0.17 10.51
N GLY A 51 -12.58 -0.33 11.73
CA GLY A 51 -11.53 0.06 12.68
C GLY A 51 -12.06 0.61 13.99
N PRO A 52 -11.20 0.80 15.00
CA PRO A 52 -11.58 1.31 16.32
C PRO A 52 -11.90 2.81 16.30
N GLY A 53 -13.01 3.20 15.67
CA GLY A 53 -13.40 4.59 15.49
C GLY A 53 -14.01 5.28 16.72
N HIS A 54 -14.62 4.53 17.64
CA HIS A 54 -15.44 5.09 18.72
C HIS A 54 -14.74 4.99 20.08
N CYS A 55 -15.13 5.86 21.02
CA CYS A 55 -14.73 5.76 22.43
C CYS A 55 -15.16 4.43 23.05
N ALA A 56 -14.40 3.97 24.05
CA ALA A 56 -14.80 2.82 24.85
C ALA A 56 -15.99 3.16 25.76
N HIS A 57 -16.84 2.18 26.00
CA HIS A 57 -17.74 2.21 27.13
C HIS A 57 -16.95 1.90 28.42
N GLU A 58 -16.83 2.90 29.29
CA GLU A 58 -16.14 2.77 30.58
C GLU A 58 -17.07 2.13 31.63
N THR A 59 -16.55 1.17 32.41
CA THR A 59 -17.29 0.56 33.52
C THR A 59 -16.41 0.45 34.74
N ARG A 60 -16.78 1.14 35.82
CA ARG A 60 -16.01 1.13 37.07
C ARG A 60 -15.92 -0.30 37.62
N LEU A 61 -14.72 -0.71 37.99
CA LEU A 61 -14.44 -2.00 38.60
C LEU A 61 -14.30 -1.85 40.12
N ALA A 62 -14.62 -2.92 40.86
CA ALA A 62 -14.49 -2.95 42.32
C ALA A 62 -13.02 -2.95 42.78
N GLY A 63 -12.09 -3.28 41.88
CA GLY A 63 -10.65 -3.27 42.12
C GLY A 63 -9.90 -3.44 40.80
N PRO A 64 -8.56 -3.51 40.83
CA PRO A 64 -7.73 -3.62 39.64
C PRO A 64 -7.69 -5.07 39.09
N PHE A 65 -8.85 -5.72 38.97
CA PHE A 65 -9.01 -7.10 38.48
C PHE A 65 -10.12 -7.15 37.43
N TRP A 66 -9.92 -7.89 36.34
CA TRP A 66 -10.88 -7.95 35.23
C TRP A 66 -10.87 -9.29 34.49
N LYS A 67 -11.88 -9.46 33.64
CA LYS A 67 -11.94 -10.50 32.61
C LYS A 67 -12.08 -9.83 31.25
N SER A 68 -11.27 -10.26 30.29
CA SER A 68 -11.18 -9.59 28.99
C SER A 68 -10.63 -10.55 27.95
N ARG A 69 -11.18 -10.46 26.73
CA ARG A 69 -10.82 -11.31 25.60
C ARG A 69 -10.91 -10.51 24.33
N THR A 70 -9.92 -10.65 23.45
CA THR A 70 -9.98 -10.06 22.11
C THR A 70 -9.71 -11.08 21.01
N ARG A 71 -10.27 -10.80 19.82
CA ARG A 71 -10.00 -11.51 18.56
C ARG A 71 -10.23 -10.51 17.43
N ARG A 72 -9.15 -9.99 16.82
CA ARG A 72 -9.21 -8.85 15.87
C ARG A 72 -10.14 -7.74 16.41
N GLY A 73 -9.72 -7.15 17.53
CA GLY A 73 -10.45 -6.11 18.25
C GLY A 73 -9.62 -5.57 19.42
N LEU A 74 -10.12 -4.49 20.03
CA LEU A 74 -9.49 -3.79 21.14
C LEU A 74 -10.32 -3.88 22.42
N ALA A 75 -9.64 -3.88 23.55
CA ALA A 75 -10.20 -3.74 24.89
C ALA A 75 -9.12 -3.11 25.78
N GLY A 76 -9.45 -2.72 27.01
CA GLY A 76 -8.46 -2.14 27.90
C GLY A 76 -8.98 -1.87 29.31
N ILE A 77 -8.19 -1.12 30.07
CA ILE A 77 -8.57 -0.54 31.36
C ILE A 77 -8.08 0.91 31.47
N ARG A 78 -8.75 1.73 32.27
CA ARG A 78 -8.28 3.05 32.72
C ARG A 78 -8.02 3.04 34.22
N ILE A 79 -6.93 3.68 34.62
CA ILE A 79 -6.41 3.68 35.98
C ILE A 79 -6.22 5.12 36.44
N ILE A 80 -6.71 5.40 37.65
CA ILE A 80 -6.35 6.61 38.40
C ILE A 80 -5.61 6.15 39.65
N ALA A 81 -4.36 6.57 39.79
CA ALA A 81 -3.49 6.18 40.88
C ALA A 81 -2.85 7.39 41.57
N GLU A 82 -2.57 7.24 42.86
CA GLU A 82 -1.74 8.15 43.63
C GLU A 82 -0.39 7.49 43.88
N THR A 83 0.67 8.03 43.29
CA THR A 83 1.97 7.36 43.24
C THR A 83 3.11 8.25 43.70
N GLU A 84 4.18 7.62 44.17
CA GLU A 84 5.52 8.20 44.25
C GLU A 84 6.12 8.31 42.82
N ALA A 85 7.25 8.99 42.68
CA ALA A 85 7.87 9.21 41.37
C ALA A 85 8.50 7.92 40.81
N ASP A 86 9.08 7.11 41.68
CA ASP A 86 9.73 5.83 41.41
C ASP A 86 8.77 4.63 41.45
N ALA A 87 7.47 4.88 41.62
CA ALA A 87 6.43 3.86 41.62
C ALA A 87 6.47 3.00 40.36
N ARG A 88 6.18 1.70 40.53
CA ARG A 88 6.20 0.70 39.46
C ARG A 88 4.85 0.01 39.34
N PHE A 89 4.41 -0.15 38.10
CA PHE A 89 3.22 -0.91 37.77
C PHE A 89 3.61 -2.24 37.15
N ARG A 90 2.86 -3.30 37.49
CA ARG A 90 2.97 -4.60 36.85
C ARG A 90 1.60 -5.11 36.44
N LEU A 91 1.38 -5.16 35.13
CA LEU A 91 0.20 -5.74 34.49
C LEU A 91 0.41 -7.25 34.35
N VAL A 92 -0.47 -8.05 34.96
CA VAL A 92 -0.42 -9.52 34.91
C VAL A 92 -1.66 -10.00 34.17
N THR A 93 -1.49 -10.67 33.03
CA THR A 93 -2.59 -11.25 32.24
C THR A 93 -2.27 -12.67 31.81
N ALA A 94 -3.30 -13.43 31.40
CA ALA A 94 -3.11 -14.75 30.80
C ALA A 94 -2.28 -14.74 29.49
N SER A 95 -2.18 -13.59 28.80
CA SER A 95 -1.39 -13.42 27.57
C SER A 95 0.01 -12.83 27.81
N GLY A 96 0.38 -12.52 29.05
CA GLY A 96 1.71 -11.99 29.38
C GLY A 96 1.75 -11.11 30.63
N CYS A 97 2.97 -10.81 31.09
CA CYS A 97 3.24 -9.87 32.18
C CYS A 97 4.07 -8.69 31.66
N PHE A 98 3.68 -7.47 32.02
CA PHE A 98 4.30 -6.24 31.52
C PHE A 98 4.53 -5.27 32.68
N SER A 99 5.69 -4.63 32.73
CA SER A 99 6.05 -3.71 33.81
C SER A 99 6.51 -2.36 33.26
N PHE A 100 6.19 -1.28 33.96
CA PHE A 100 6.60 0.09 33.61
C PHE A 100 6.66 0.99 34.85
N GLY A 101 7.44 2.07 34.76
CA GLY A 101 7.55 3.07 35.82
C GLY A 101 6.57 4.25 35.67
N ALA A 102 6.15 4.84 36.79
CA ALA A 102 5.33 6.05 36.79
C ALA A 102 6.06 7.25 36.15
N ASP A 103 7.33 7.49 36.52
CA ASP A 103 8.13 8.56 35.91
C ASP A 103 8.45 8.29 34.42
N GLU A 104 8.63 7.03 34.03
CA GLU A 104 8.81 6.64 32.64
C GLU A 104 7.58 7.01 31.79
N LEU A 105 6.37 6.64 32.26
CA LEU A 105 5.12 7.00 31.59
C LEU A 105 4.91 8.51 31.56
N ARG A 106 5.28 9.22 32.63
CA ARG A 106 5.17 10.69 32.70
C ARG A 106 6.07 11.38 31.67
N ARG A 107 7.29 10.87 31.47
CA ARG A 107 8.26 11.42 30.51
C ARG A 107 7.92 11.07 29.06
N ASN A 108 7.53 9.82 28.81
CA ASN A 108 7.34 9.32 27.45
C ASN A 108 5.88 9.49 26.96
N GLY A 109 4.91 9.60 27.87
CA GLY A 109 3.48 9.73 27.58
C GLY A 109 2.80 8.46 27.06
N ARG A 110 3.51 7.63 26.28
CA ARG A 110 3.04 6.34 25.75
C ARG A 110 4.14 5.29 25.82
N LEU A 111 3.77 4.07 26.22
CA LEU A 111 4.64 2.88 26.23
C LEU A 111 3.93 1.75 25.47
N VAL A 112 4.68 0.98 24.68
CA VAL A 112 4.13 -0.06 23.79
C VAL A 112 4.88 -1.37 24.01
N PHE A 113 4.13 -2.45 24.22
CA PHE A 113 4.66 -3.80 24.40
C PHE A 113 4.06 -4.72 23.33
N PRO A 114 4.85 -5.28 22.40
CA PRO A 114 4.35 -6.25 21.44
C PRO A 114 3.96 -7.56 22.13
N VAL A 115 2.90 -8.21 21.64
CA VAL A 115 2.38 -9.47 22.17
C VAL A 115 2.23 -10.49 21.04
N GLY A 116 2.81 -11.68 21.23
CA GLY A 116 2.74 -12.76 20.27
C GLY A 116 3.69 -12.59 19.08
N PRO A 117 3.37 -13.19 17.92
CA PRO A 117 4.24 -13.21 16.75
C PRO A 117 4.53 -11.81 16.17
N LYS A 118 5.76 -11.63 15.67
CA LYS A 118 6.31 -10.38 15.11
C LYS A 118 5.36 -9.62 14.16
N TYR A 119 4.75 -10.31 13.20
CA TYR A 119 3.89 -9.70 12.17
C TYR A 119 2.40 -9.69 12.52
N LEU A 120 2.03 -10.11 13.74
CA LEU A 120 0.62 -10.15 14.14
C LEU A 120 0.09 -8.77 14.54
N GLY A 121 0.96 -7.84 14.95
CA GLY A 121 0.54 -6.47 15.29
C GLY A 121 -0.29 -6.36 16.59
N CYS A 122 -0.34 -7.38 17.44
CA CYS A 122 -0.99 -7.35 18.75
C CYS A 122 -0.08 -6.66 19.78
N HIS A 123 -0.63 -5.74 20.56
CA HIS A 123 0.13 -4.96 21.53
C HIS A 123 -0.63 -4.78 22.85
N VAL A 124 0.11 -4.47 23.92
CA VAL A 124 -0.34 -3.74 25.10
C VAL A 124 0.22 -2.33 25.02
N ILE A 125 -0.63 -1.32 25.24
CA ILE A 125 -0.31 0.09 25.04
C ILE A 125 -0.71 0.85 26.30
N VAL A 126 0.26 1.42 26.99
CA VAL A 126 0.01 2.28 28.16
C VAL A 126 0.10 3.73 27.71
N THR A 127 -0.99 4.49 27.83
CA THR A 127 -1.06 5.88 27.38
C THR A 127 -1.55 6.77 28.52
N ARG A 128 -0.77 7.79 28.86
CA ARG A 128 -1.21 8.84 29.79
C ARG A 128 -2.44 9.53 29.22
N THR A 129 -3.43 9.80 30.06
CA THR A 129 -4.64 10.53 29.64
C THR A 129 -4.25 11.89 29.03
N ASN A 130 -4.94 12.28 27.95
CA ASN A 130 -4.69 13.49 27.15
C ASN A 130 -3.32 13.56 26.46
N PHE A 131 -2.64 12.43 26.26
CA PHE A 131 -1.43 12.38 25.45
C PHE A 131 -1.68 11.79 24.06
N LEU A 132 -1.46 12.59 23.02
CA LEU A 132 -1.51 12.16 21.62
C LEU A 132 -0.08 12.00 21.10
N TRP A 133 0.40 10.76 21.06
CA TRP A 133 1.80 10.43 20.73
C TRP A 133 2.28 10.91 19.34
N PHE A 134 1.34 11.07 18.41
CA PHE A 134 1.60 11.52 17.05
C PHE A 134 1.60 13.06 16.92
N ARG A 135 1.08 13.77 17.93
CA ARG A 135 0.83 15.20 17.80
C ARG A 135 2.07 16.00 18.18
N PRO A 136 2.62 16.82 17.28
CA PRO A 136 3.76 17.65 17.61
C PRO A 136 3.38 18.76 18.60
N GLY A 137 4.36 19.21 19.39
CA GLY A 137 4.23 20.45 20.15
C GLY A 137 4.23 21.69 19.24
N PRO A 138 3.90 22.88 19.78
CA PRO A 138 3.90 24.13 19.02
C PRO A 138 5.27 24.42 18.41
N ARG A 139 5.30 24.93 17.16
CA ARG A 139 6.55 25.41 16.54
C ARG A 139 6.96 26.75 17.16
N PRO A 140 8.25 27.16 17.00
CA PRO A 140 8.68 28.48 17.46
C PRO A 140 7.80 29.61 16.90
N GLY A 141 7.20 30.40 17.79
CA GLY A 141 6.32 31.52 17.44
C GLY A 141 4.84 31.18 17.25
N GLU A 142 4.46 29.90 17.37
CA GLU A 142 3.06 29.48 17.41
C GLU A 142 2.52 29.54 18.84
N GLN A 143 1.24 29.91 18.96
CA GLN A 143 0.46 29.74 20.18
C GLN A 143 -0.57 28.65 19.95
N THR A 144 -0.68 27.72 20.92
CA THR A 144 -1.58 26.57 20.83
C THR A 144 -2.44 26.47 22.08
N TRP A 145 -3.71 26.11 21.87
CA TRP A 145 -4.65 25.78 22.94
C TRP A 145 -5.24 24.41 22.65
N GLU A 146 -5.01 23.45 23.54
CA GLU A 146 -5.62 22.13 23.45
C GLU A 146 -7.06 22.19 23.99
N ALA A 147 -7.84 21.14 23.76
CA ALA A 147 -9.21 21.04 24.27
C ALA A 147 -9.35 21.34 25.79
N ASP A 148 -8.35 20.97 26.61
CA ASP A 148 -8.39 21.22 28.06
C ASP A 148 -8.08 22.67 28.45
N ASP A 149 -7.45 23.45 27.56
CA ASP A 149 -7.12 24.87 27.77
C ASP A 149 -8.29 25.80 27.43
N LEU A 150 -9.31 25.30 26.73
CA LEU A 150 -10.45 26.07 26.27
C LEU A 150 -11.57 26.13 27.34
N PRO A 151 -12.23 27.29 27.52
CA PRO A 151 -13.30 27.48 28.50
C PRO A 151 -14.65 26.88 28.03
N LEU A 152 -14.66 25.62 27.61
CA LEU A 152 -15.81 24.90 27.07
C LEU A 152 -16.06 23.58 27.81
N PRO A 153 -17.28 22.99 27.70
CA PRO A 153 -17.52 21.60 28.06
C PRO A 153 -16.56 20.67 27.32
N ARG A 154 -16.00 19.68 28.03
CA ARG A 154 -14.99 18.77 27.49
C ARG A 154 -15.48 17.33 27.57
N HIS A 155 -15.45 16.65 26.44
CA HIS A 155 -15.92 15.28 26.30
C HIS A 155 -14.96 14.46 25.44
N ASP A 156 -14.97 13.15 25.66
CA ASP A 156 -14.24 12.22 24.81
C ASP A 156 -15.18 11.75 23.69
N TRP A 157 -14.80 12.00 22.44
CA TRP A 157 -15.59 11.67 21.25
C TRP A 157 -14.66 11.23 20.14
N ALA A 158 -15.04 10.19 19.37
CA ALA A 158 -14.19 9.64 18.31
C ALA A 158 -12.76 9.30 18.83
N ARG A 159 -12.67 8.82 20.08
CA ARG A 159 -11.44 8.52 20.83
C ARG A 159 -10.52 9.71 21.10
N MET A 160 -11.02 10.93 20.97
CA MET A 160 -10.25 12.15 21.20
C MET A 160 -10.89 13.00 22.30
N ARG A 161 -10.03 13.65 23.08
CA ARG A 161 -10.44 14.71 24.01
C ARG A 161 -10.83 15.94 23.20
N THR A 162 -12.06 16.45 23.37
CA THR A 162 -12.60 17.56 22.58
C THR A 162 -13.32 18.60 23.44
N ALA A 163 -13.25 19.87 23.04
CA ALA A 163 -13.94 21.00 23.63
C ALA A 163 -15.14 21.40 22.76
N TRP A 164 -16.33 21.49 23.33
CA TRP A 164 -17.60 21.55 22.59
C TRP A 164 -18.17 22.97 22.59
N LEU A 165 -18.34 23.56 21.41
CA LEU A 165 -18.99 24.85 21.20
C LEU A 165 -20.39 24.63 20.62
N ALA A 166 -21.43 25.03 21.36
CA ALA A 166 -22.81 24.77 20.95
C ALA A 166 -23.22 25.61 19.72
N PRO A 167 -24.27 25.21 19.00
CA PRO A 167 -24.89 26.00 17.94
C PRO A 167 -25.18 27.44 18.37
N GLY A 168 -24.74 28.43 17.59
CA GLY A 168 -24.97 29.85 17.85
C GLY A 168 -24.07 30.49 18.91
N GLU A 169 -23.25 29.72 19.63
CA GLU A 169 -22.38 30.23 20.69
C GLU A 169 -21.02 30.73 20.16
N THR A 170 -20.32 31.49 21.00
CA THR A 170 -18.98 32.03 20.72
C THR A 170 -17.99 31.55 21.76
N LEU A 171 -16.89 30.95 21.31
CA LEU A 171 -15.69 30.69 22.11
C LEU A 171 -14.83 31.95 22.11
N GLU A 172 -14.38 32.42 23.28
CA GLU A 172 -13.46 33.56 23.40
C GLU A 172 -12.21 33.19 24.22
N TRP A 173 -11.04 33.66 23.78
CA TRP A 173 -9.77 33.46 24.49
C TRP A 173 -8.78 34.60 24.21
N GLU A 174 -7.71 34.66 25.00
CA GLU A 174 -6.64 35.65 24.87
C GLU A 174 -5.51 35.12 23.99
N ALA A 175 -5.02 35.94 23.06
CA ALA A 175 -3.87 35.60 22.21
C ALA A 175 -2.95 36.81 22.00
N ASP A 176 -1.65 36.56 21.89
CA ASP A 176 -0.66 37.59 21.61
C ASP A 176 -0.39 37.70 20.10
N LEU A 177 -0.66 38.86 19.50
CA LEU A 177 -0.34 39.14 18.11
C LEU A 177 1.01 39.87 18.03
N PRO A 178 2.11 39.20 17.65
CA PRO A 178 3.43 39.82 17.68
C PRO A 178 3.54 40.97 16.66
N GLU A 179 4.28 42.01 17.04
CA GLU A 179 4.72 43.04 16.10
C GLU A 179 5.67 42.45 15.05
N SER A 180 5.66 43.04 13.86
CA SER A 180 6.43 42.57 12.71
C SER A 180 6.97 43.75 11.91
N ALA A 181 8.25 43.69 11.58
CA ALA A 181 8.89 44.66 10.68
C ALA A 181 8.79 44.25 9.19
N ALA A 182 8.02 43.21 8.88
CA ALA A 182 7.81 42.76 7.50
C ALA A 182 6.86 43.72 6.75
N ASP A 183 7.02 43.81 5.43
CA ASP A 183 6.19 44.69 4.59
C ASP A 183 4.71 44.30 4.62
N PHE A 184 4.40 43.03 4.84
CA PHE A 184 3.05 42.51 5.01
C PHE A 184 3.03 41.48 6.13
N THR A 185 2.03 41.59 7.01
CA THR A 185 1.78 40.64 8.09
C THR A 185 0.31 40.21 8.06
N GLU A 186 0.10 38.90 8.13
CA GLU A 186 -1.21 38.28 8.32
C GLU A 186 -1.12 37.24 9.44
N TYR A 187 -2.23 37.02 10.13
CA TYR A 187 -2.36 35.98 11.13
C TYR A 187 -3.18 34.84 10.56
N ILE A 188 -2.78 33.61 10.86
CA ILE A 188 -3.49 32.41 10.42
C ILE A 188 -3.90 31.65 11.67
N LEU A 189 -5.20 31.51 11.86
CA LEU A 189 -5.77 30.64 12.86
C LEU A 189 -6.08 29.30 12.21
N HIS A 190 -5.57 28.24 12.81
CA HIS A 190 -5.76 26.87 12.41
C HIS A 190 -6.60 26.14 13.46
N LEU A 191 -7.71 25.55 13.04
CA LEU A 191 -8.61 24.76 13.87
C LEU A 191 -8.41 23.29 13.48
N GLU A 192 -8.07 22.45 14.45
CA GLU A 192 -8.20 20.99 14.32
C GLU A 192 -9.54 20.61 14.98
N ALA A 193 -10.58 20.40 14.16
CA ALA A 193 -11.95 20.33 14.64
C ALA A 193 -12.78 19.20 14.02
N MET A 194 -13.87 18.84 14.70
CA MET A 194 -14.84 17.81 14.32
C MET A 194 -16.27 18.32 14.51
N ALA A 195 -17.22 17.53 14.03
CA ALA A 195 -18.64 17.71 14.26
C ALA A 195 -19.22 16.54 15.05
N ALA A 196 -20.32 16.79 15.77
CA ALA A 196 -21.12 15.75 16.41
C ALA A 196 -22.58 16.25 16.51
N PRO A 197 -23.58 15.35 16.50
CA PRO A 197 -24.96 15.74 16.71
C PRO A 197 -25.22 16.15 18.18
N ASP A 198 -24.71 15.33 19.10
CA ASP A 198 -24.83 15.45 20.55
C ASP A 198 -23.82 14.50 21.24
N TYR A 199 -23.67 14.62 22.56
CA TYR A 199 -22.76 13.76 23.33
C TYR A 199 -23.42 12.43 23.70
N THR A 200 -23.18 11.40 22.90
CA THR A 200 -23.68 10.02 23.10
C THR A 200 -22.55 8.99 23.27
N PRO A 201 -21.82 8.98 24.40
CA PRO A 201 -20.66 8.09 24.59
C PRO A 201 -21.05 6.62 24.40
N GLY A 202 -20.27 5.88 23.60
CA GLY A 202 -20.49 4.46 23.29
C GLY A 202 -21.60 4.17 22.25
N SER A 203 -22.30 5.20 21.77
CA SER A 203 -23.29 5.14 20.68
C SER A 203 -23.10 6.35 19.77
N GLU A 204 -21.86 6.56 19.34
CA GLU A 204 -21.46 7.74 18.59
C GLU A 204 -22.09 7.74 17.19
N ARG A 205 -22.71 8.85 16.81
CA ARG A 205 -23.30 9.05 15.49
C ARG A 205 -22.53 10.12 14.74
N GLN A 206 -22.19 9.84 13.50
CA GLN A 206 -21.42 10.76 12.69
C GLN A 206 -22.37 11.74 12.00
N VAL A 207 -21.85 12.92 11.68
CA VAL A 207 -22.60 13.95 10.96
C VAL A 207 -21.73 14.62 9.91
N HIS A 208 -22.39 15.07 8.87
CA HIS A 208 -21.89 16.05 7.94
C HIS A 208 -22.75 17.29 7.94
N ASP A 209 -22.10 18.45 7.84
CA ASP A 209 -22.78 19.70 7.51
C ASP A 209 -21.77 20.77 7.10
N ARG A 210 -22.27 21.83 6.47
CA ARG A 210 -21.51 23.07 6.29
C ARG A 210 -21.63 23.91 7.57
N TYR A 211 -20.50 24.36 8.08
CA TYR A 211 -20.39 25.20 9.26
C TYR A 211 -19.95 26.61 8.88
N PRO A 212 -20.87 27.58 8.75
CA PRO A 212 -20.49 28.98 8.71
C PRO A 212 -19.92 29.40 10.07
N MET A 213 -18.83 30.15 10.04
CA MET A 213 -18.11 30.60 11.22
C MET A 213 -17.69 32.06 11.05
N THR A 214 -17.71 32.80 12.15
CA THR A 214 -17.17 34.17 12.21
C THR A 214 -16.02 34.21 13.21
N LEU A 215 -14.86 34.68 12.76
CA LEU A 215 -13.72 35.03 13.62
C LEU A 215 -13.83 36.49 14.05
N LEU A 216 -13.72 36.72 15.35
CA LEU A 216 -13.81 38.00 16.03
C LEU A 216 -12.44 38.38 16.61
N CYS A 217 -12.10 39.67 16.59
CA CYS A 217 -10.98 40.26 17.31
C CYS A 217 -11.50 41.46 18.10
N ASP A 218 -11.32 41.44 19.43
CA ASP A 218 -11.84 42.44 20.36
C ASP A 218 -13.36 42.70 20.18
N GLY A 219 -14.11 41.64 19.83
CA GLY A 219 -15.56 41.67 19.60
C GLY A 219 -15.99 42.00 18.16
N GLU A 220 -15.08 42.44 17.30
CA GLU A 220 -15.38 42.83 15.92
C GLU A 220 -15.06 41.71 14.91
N PRO A 221 -15.93 41.43 13.92
CA PRO A 221 -15.65 40.43 12.87
C PRO A 221 -14.43 40.79 12.03
N VAL A 222 -13.41 39.93 12.04
CA VAL A 222 -12.21 40.06 11.20
C VAL A 222 -12.18 39.07 10.04
N ALA A 223 -12.94 37.97 10.10
CA ALA A 223 -13.13 37.06 9.00
C ALA A 223 -14.46 36.29 9.10
N ARG A 224 -15.04 35.95 7.94
CA ARG A 224 -16.17 35.01 7.82
C ARG A 224 -15.78 33.92 6.84
N PHE A 225 -16.03 32.67 7.20
CA PHE A 225 -15.64 31.51 6.41
C PHE A 225 -16.61 30.36 6.68
N ALA A 226 -16.58 29.35 5.82
CA ALA A 226 -17.34 28.13 6.03
C ALA A 226 -16.45 26.92 5.75
N HIS A 227 -16.74 25.82 6.43
CA HIS A 227 -16.08 24.54 6.18
C HIS A 227 -17.11 23.41 6.23
N TYR A 228 -16.95 22.41 5.37
CA TYR A 228 -17.80 21.22 5.36
C TYR A 228 -17.14 20.13 6.22
N PHE A 229 -17.70 19.89 7.40
CA PHE A 229 -17.25 18.82 8.29
C PHE A 229 -17.92 17.52 7.88
N ARG A 230 -17.17 16.41 7.93
CA ARG A 230 -17.57 15.15 7.29
C ARG A 230 -17.43 13.93 8.15
N GLU A 231 -18.25 12.95 7.87
CA GLU A 231 -17.97 11.54 8.06
C GLU A 231 -17.39 10.89 6.80
N HIS A 232 -16.58 9.86 7.00
CA HIS A 232 -16.10 9.00 5.91
C HIS A 232 -17.07 7.83 5.66
N ASP A 233 -17.61 7.29 6.75
CA ASP A 233 -18.60 6.21 6.75
C ASP A 233 -19.48 6.35 8.01
N ASN A 234 -20.44 5.45 8.18
CA ASN A 234 -21.40 5.47 9.30
C ASN A 234 -20.75 5.36 10.70
N TYR A 235 -19.43 5.14 10.79
CA TYR A 235 -18.68 4.98 12.04
C TYR A 235 -17.54 5.99 12.23
N MET A 236 -17.15 6.75 11.21
CA MET A 236 -15.94 7.59 11.27
C MET A 236 -16.23 9.06 11.00
N GLN A 237 -16.27 9.89 12.07
CA GLN A 237 -16.10 11.34 11.94
C GLN A 237 -14.65 11.68 11.59
N MET A 238 -14.46 12.59 10.63
CA MET A 238 -13.15 13.15 10.28
C MET A 238 -12.73 14.26 11.24
N LEU A 239 -11.44 14.29 11.57
CA LEU A 239 -10.79 15.47 12.14
C LEU A 239 -10.28 16.32 10.98
N GLU A 240 -10.84 17.52 10.86
CA GLU A 240 -10.59 18.43 9.76
C GLU A 240 -9.64 19.55 10.19
N ASP A 241 -8.77 19.96 9.28
CA ASP A 241 -7.96 21.16 9.40
C ASP A 241 -8.70 22.34 8.74
N VAL A 242 -9.00 23.38 9.50
CA VAL A 242 -9.64 24.60 8.98
C VAL A 242 -8.71 25.79 9.21
N TRP A 243 -8.33 26.47 8.13
CA TRP A 243 -7.49 27.67 8.21
C TRP A 243 -8.28 28.91 7.84
N VAL A 244 -8.18 29.93 8.70
CA VAL A 244 -8.67 31.28 8.41
C VAL A 244 -7.53 32.27 8.53
N ARG A 245 -7.44 33.18 7.57
CA ARG A 245 -6.46 34.27 7.57
C ARG A 245 -7.14 35.58 7.91
N PHE A 246 -6.48 36.43 8.68
CA PHE A 246 -7.00 37.73 9.06
C PHE A 246 -5.86 38.71 9.35
N GLN A 247 -6.18 40.00 9.31
CA GLN A 247 -5.28 41.06 9.76
C GLN A 247 -5.90 41.74 10.98
N ALA A 248 -5.07 42.03 11.96
CA ALA A 248 -5.46 42.73 13.17
C ALA A 248 -4.26 43.55 13.67
N SER A 249 -4.52 44.53 14.52
CA SER A 249 -3.44 45.30 15.14
C SER A 249 -2.63 44.42 16.10
N PRO A 250 -1.29 44.52 16.11
CA PRO A 250 -0.45 43.79 17.07
C PRO A 250 -0.80 44.08 18.54
N GLY A 251 -0.29 43.25 19.43
CA GLY A 251 -0.51 43.30 20.87
C GLY A 251 -1.36 42.12 21.37
N ARG A 252 -1.62 42.12 22.68
CA ARG A 252 -2.52 41.15 23.30
C ARG A 252 -3.97 41.48 22.92
N ARG A 253 -4.67 40.49 22.35
CA ARG A 253 -6.02 40.62 21.80
C ARG A 253 -6.94 39.55 22.34
N ARG A 254 -8.24 39.87 22.38
CA ARG A 254 -9.29 38.88 22.64
C ARG A 254 -9.80 38.34 21.32
N LEU A 255 -9.50 37.08 21.01
CA LEU A 255 -10.02 36.40 19.83
C LEU A 255 -11.31 35.65 20.18
N GLY A 256 -12.20 35.49 19.20
CA GLY A 256 -13.36 34.63 19.37
C GLY A 256 -13.84 33.95 18.09
N ILE A 257 -14.37 32.73 18.19
CA ILE A 257 -14.95 31.98 17.08
C ILE A 257 -16.42 31.74 17.39
N ARG A 258 -17.31 32.19 16.51
CA ARG A 258 -18.74 31.91 16.58
C ARG A 258 -19.11 30.73 15.69
N ASN A 259 -19.79 29.73 16.26
CA ASN A 259 -20.41 28.64 15.50
C ASN A 259 -21.78 29.10 14.99
N GLU A 260 -21.91 29.36 13.69
CA GLU A 260 -23.19 29.79 13.10
C GLU A 260 -23.99 28.62 12.52
N ASN A 261 -23.49 27.38 12.63
CA ASN A 261 -24.29 26.21 12.33
C ASN A 261 -25.47 26.13 13.34
N PRO A 262 -26.73 26.05 12.88
CA PRO A 262 -27.89 26.08 13.77
C PRO A 262 -28.24 24.72 14.38
N ARG A 263 -27.55 23.64 13.98
CA ARG A 263 -27.92 22.25 14.28
C ARG A 263 -26.94 21.58 15.23
N PHE A 264 -25.66 21.71 14.95
CA PHE A 264 -24.65 20.81 15.51
C PHE A 264 -23.53 21.56 16.24
N PRO A 265 -23.09 21.05 17.40
CA PRO A 265 -21.86 21.50 18.04
C PRO A 265 -20.63 21.42 17.12
N LEU A 266 -19.68 22.33 17.36
CA LEU A 266 -18.33 22.30 16.81
C LEU A 266 -17.36 21.83 17.90
N LEU A 267 -16.57 20.81 17.60
CA LEU A 267 -15.69 20.14 18.55
C LEU A 267 -14.24 20.50 18.25
N PHE A 268 -13.57 21.21 19.16
CA PHE A 268 -12.15 21.55 19.01
C PHE A 268 -11.27 20.50 19.67
N SER A 269 -10.29 19.99 18.91
CA SER A 269 -9.17 19.23 19.46
C SER A 269 -8.02 20.17 19.82
N ARG A 270 -7.70 21.12 18.94
CA ARG A 270 -6.65 22.13 19.12
C ARG A 270 -6.94 23.39 18.30
N LEU A 271 -6.56 24.54 18.84
CA LEU A 271 -6.42 25.80 18.10
C LEU A 271 -4.94 26.16 18.01
N THR A 272 -4.48 26.57 16.82
CA THR A 272 -3.10 27.05 16.60
C THR A 272 -3.12 28.41 15.91
N LEU A 273 -2.50 29.41 16.52
CA LEU A 273 -2.30 30.72 15.93
C LEU A 273 -0.86 30.87 15.46
N ARG A 274 -0.69 31.20 14.18
CA ARG A 274 0.61 31.48 13.56
C ARG A 274 0.63 32.84 12.87
N THR A 275 1.78 33.49 12.86
CA THR A 275 1.99 34.74 12.13
C THR A 275 2.69 34.44 10.81
N ALA A 276 2.09 34.83 9.68
CA ALA A 276 2.72 34.80 8.38
C ALA A 276 3.24 36.20 8.03
N LYS A 277 4.55 36.27 7.77
CA LYS A 277 5.28 37.49 7.44
C LYS A 277 5.74 37.40 6.00
N ARG A 278 5.52 38.45 5.21
CA ARG A 278 5.94 38.50 3.81
C ARG A 278 6.70 39.79 3.53
N SER A 279 7.74 39.66 2.74
CA SER A 279 8.49 40.79 2.20
C SER A 279 8.01 41.13 0.79
N HIS A 280 8.12 42.40 0.40
CA HIS A 280 7.89 42.80 -0.97
C HIS A 280 8.94 42.13 -1.89
N LEU A 281 8.49 41.59 -3.02
CA LEU A 281 9.29 40.79 -3.96
C LEU A 281 9.79 39.45 -3.40
N GLU A 282 9.11 38.86 -2.42
CA GLU A 282 9.45 37.52 -1.92
C GLU A 282 9.22 36.45 -3.00
N LEU A 283 10.22 35.60 -3.24
CA LEU A 283 10.18 34.54 -4.25
C LEU A 283 9.77 33.20 -3.63
N SER A 284 8.91 32.46 -4.35
CA SER A 284 8.57 31.06 -4.06
C SER A 284 8.90 30.22 -5.30
N LEU A 285 9.86 29.31 -5.15
CA LEU A 285 10.38 28.46 -6.21
C LEU A 285 10.17 26.98 -5.85
N PRO A 286 10.17 26.08 -6.84
CA PRO A 286 10.16 24.64 -6.59
C PRO A 286 11.37 24.18 -5.76
N PRO A 287 11.22 23.15 -4.91
CA PRO A 287 12.30 22.63 -4.05
C PRO A 287 13.42 21.89 -4.83
N TRP A 288 13.16 21.53 -6.08
CA TRP A 288 14.09 20.96 -7.06
C TRP A 288 13.46 21.09 -8.45
N ALA A 289 14.24 20.87 -9.52
CA ALA A 289 13.74 20.85 -10.90
C ALA A 289 14.43 19.78 -11.77
N LEU A 290 13.91 19.57 -12.97
CA LEU A 290 14.54 18.85 -14.08
C LEU A 290 15.03 19.86 -15.14
N ALA A 291 16.19 19.61 -15.70
CA ALA A 291 16.79 20.44 -16.73
C ALA A 291 15.90 20.48 -17.97
N GLY A 292 15.56 21.70 -18.41
CA GLY A 292 14.70 21.94 -19.57
C GLY A 292 13.19 21.77 -19.32
N GLU A 293 12.76 21.38 -18.12
CA GLU A 293 11.33 21.29 -17.83
C GLU A 293 10.69 22.69 -17.74
N PRO A 294 9.44 22.86 -18.22
CA PRO A 294 8.67 24.06 -17.94
C PRO A 294 8.42 24.20 -16.45
N LEU A 295 8.78 25.36 -15.89
CA LEU A 295 8.58 25.70 -14.49
C LEU A 295 7.67 26.91 -14.38
N ILE A 296 6.99 27.01 -13.24
CA ILE A 296 6.28 28.21 -12.82
C ILE A 296 6.89 28.64 -11.48
N GLY A 297 7.22 29.92 -11.35
CA GLY A 297 7.69 30.53 -10.10
C GLY A 297 6.67 31.55 -9.63
N ARG A 298 6.73 31.95 -8.36
CA ARG A 298 5.88 33.04 -7.85
C ARG A 298 6.67 34.13 -7.16
N ILE A 299 6.16 35.34 -7.25
CA ILE A 299 6.67 36.51 -6.57
C ILE A 299 5.53 37.21 -5.83
N PHE A 300 5.74 37.48 -4.54
CA PHE A 300 4.77 38.19 -3.70
C PHE A 300 5.02 39.70 -3.76
N ALA A 301 3.97 40.47 -4.01
CA ALA A 301 4.05 41.92 -4.02
C ALA A 301 3.02 42.53 -3.04
N VAL A 302 3.51 43.31 -2.08
CA VAL A 302 2.66 44.07 -1.14
C VAL A 302 1.85 45.19 -1.83
N ARG A 303 2.26 45.61 -3.03
CA ARG A 303 1.62 46.67 -3.82
C ARG A 303 1.87 46.40 -5.29
N SER A 304 1.10 47.05 -6.16
CA SER A 304 1.37 47.01 -7.60
C SER A 304 2.76 47.59 -7.89
N ASP A 305 3.55 46.87 -8.69
CA ASP A 305 4.93 47.23 -9.02
C ASP A 305 5.34 46.56 -10.35
N THR A 306 6.54 46.83 -10.82
CA THR A 306 7.18 46.11 -11.93
C THR A 306 8.48 45.49 -11.46
N ALA A 307 8.71 44.23 -11.76
CA ALA A 307 9.96 43.55 -11.41
C ALA A 307 10.52 42.78 -12.60
N VAL A 308 11.85 42.78 -12.73
CA VAL A 308 12.57 41.89 -13.65
C VAL A 308 13.08 40.71 -12.85
N VAL A 309 12.50 39.53 -13.11
CA VAL A 309 12.97 38.27 -12.55
C VAL A 309 14.06 37.70 -13.44
N ARG A 310 15.20 37.30 -12.86
CA ARG A 310 16.36 36.75 -13.57
C ARG A 310 16.69 35.36 -13.04
N TRP A 311 17.05 34.45 -13.93
CA TRP A 311 17.48 33.08 -13.62
C TRP A 311 18.60 32.66 -14.59
N PRO A 312 19.28 31.51 -14.37
CA PRO A 312 20.33 31.05 -15.26
C PRO A 312 19.78 30.82 -16.68
N GLY A 313 20.31 31.57 -17.65
CA GLY A 313 19.89 31.47 -19.05
C GLY A 313 18.67 32.32 -19.44
N GLY A 314 18.07 33.12 -18.55
CA GLY A 314 16.91 33.93 -18.91
C GLY A 314 16.49 35.03 -17.94
N SER A 315 15.57 35.87 -18.38
CA SER A 315 14.91 36.85 -17.55
C SER A 315 13.53 37.22 -18.10
N ARG A 316 12.64 37.70 -17.24
CA ARG A 316 11.32 38.19 -17.62
C ARG A 316 10.92 39.41 -16.81
N GLU A 317 10.37 40.40 -17.51
CA GLU A 317 9.72 41.54 -16.88
C GLU A 317 8.27 41.17 -16.54
N LEU A 318 7.85 41.52 -15.32
CA LEU A 318 6.52 41.23 -14.79
C LEU A 318 5.87 42.52 -14.31
N VAL A 319 4.61 42.71 -14.69
CA VAL A 319 3.72 43.68 -14.05
C VAL A 319 3.08 42.96 -12.85
N LEU A 320 3.46 43.37 -11.66
CA LEU A 320 3.02 42.77 -10.41
C LEU A 320 1.74 43.43 -9.91
N ARG A 321 0.77 42.61 -9.55
CA ARG A 321 -0.39 43.00 -8.76
C ARG A 321 -0.15 42.66 -7.30
N GLU A 322 -0.92 43.26 -6.40
CA GLU A 322 -0.88 42.89 -4.99
C GLU A 322 -1.15 41.37 -4.81
N GLY A 323 -0.37 40.71 -3.96
CA GLY A 323 -0.42 39.27 -3.72
C GLY A 323 0.60 38.46 -4.52
N TRP A 324 0.32 37.17 -4.73
CA TRP A 324 1.19 36.27 -5.49
C TRP A 324 0.98 36.44 -6.99
N ASN A 325 2.07 36.60 -7.73
CA ASN A 325 2.10 36.68 -9.18
C ASN A 325 2.94 35.53 -9.73
N GLU A 326 2.41 34.80 -10.71
CA GLU A 326 3.10 33.68 -11.33
C GLU A 326 3.91 34.11 -12.54
N PHE A 327 5.02 33.40 -12.79
CA PHE A 327 5.82 33.58 -14.01
C PHE A 327 6.37 32.23 -14.47
N PRO A 328 6.19 31.85 -15.75
CA PRO A 328 6.83 30.67 -16.29
C PRO A 328 8.29 30.94 -16.64
N PHE A 329 9.13 29.95 -16.44
CA PHE A 329 10.56 29.97 -16.75
C PHE A 329 11.07 28.54 -16.98
N SER A 330 12.31 28.39 -17.41
CA SER A 330 12.97 27.09 -17.58
C SER A 330 14.48 27.27 -17.42
N ILE A 331 15.15 26.26 -16.87
CA ILE A 331 16.61 26.23 -16.74
C ILE A 331 17.11 24.98 -17.46
N SER A 332 17.90 25.15 -18.51
CA SER A 332 18.34 24.06 -19.38
C SER A 332 19.55 23.28 -18.85
N GLU A 333 20.25 23.82 -17.85
CA GLU A 333 21.47 23.21 -17.31
C GLU A 333 21.20 22.47 -15.98
N PRO A 334 21.85 21.31 -15.74
CA PRO A 334 21.70 20.55 -14.51
C PRO A 334 22.57 21.13 -13.40
N LEU A 335 22.09 22.19 -12.73
CA LEU A 335 22.84 23.00 -11.77
C LEU A 335 22.58 22.64 -10.31
N ILE A 336 23.58 22.89 -9.46
CA ILE A 336 23.44 22.94 -8.00
C ILE A 336 23.27 24.40 -7.59
N ASN A 337 22.32 24.68 -6.68
CA ASN A 337 22.03 26.02 -6.16
C ASN A 337 21.76 27.07 -7.25
N ALA A 338 20.82 26.80 -8.16
CA ALA A 338 20.44 27.74 -9.19
C ALA A 338 19.72 28.97 -8.59
N GLU A 339 20.35 30.14 -8.69
CA GLU A 339 19.83 31.40 -8.14
C GLU A 339 18.78 32.03 -9.07
N VAL A 340 17.64 32.41 -8.52
CA VAL A 340 16.64 33.28 -9.14
C VAL A 340 16.55 34.57 -8.33
N SER A 341 16.58 35.71 -9.00
CA SER A 341 16.58 37.03 -8.35
C SER A 341 15.51 37.97 -8.90
N ALA A 342 15.01 38.85 -8.05
CA ALA A 342 14.09 39.93 -8.39
C ALA A 342 14.39 41.16 -7.52
N GLY A 343 14.91 42.22 -8.12
CA GLY A 343 15.41 43.38 -7.36
C GLY A 343 16.55 42.99 -6.41
N SER A 344 16.38 43.23 -5.11
CA SER A 344 17.32 42.82 -4.05
C SER A 344 17.05 41.42 -3.50
N THR A 345 15.91 40.80 -3.82
CA THR A 345 15.56 39.46 -3.33
C THR A 345 16.25 38.38 -4.17
N ARG A 346 16.75 37.35 -3.49
CA ARG A 346 17.34 36.15 -4.10
C ARG A 346 16.73 34.91 -3.47
N ALA A 347 16.43 33.92 -4.30
CA ALA A 347 16.01 32.59 -3.89
C ALA A 347 16.74 31.54 -4.73
N VAL A 348 16.81 30.30 -4.25
CA VAL A 348 17.62 29.25 -4.86
C VAL A 348 16.77 28.01 -5.08
N ILE A 349 16.92 27.39 -6.25
CA ILE A 349 16.51 26.00 -6.48
C ILE A 349 17.73 25.12 -6.13
N PRO A 350 17.68 24.32 -5.05
CA PRO A 350 18.85 23.58 -4.55
C PRO A 350 19.49 22.64 -5.57
N ALA A 351 18.67 21.99 -6.42
CA ALA A 351 19.15 21.04 -7.41
C ALA A 351 18.25 21.02 -8.66
N ILE A 352 18.90 21.00 -9.83
CA ILE A 352 18.26 20.82 -11.13
C ILE A 352 18.87 19.56 -11.74
N TYR A 353 18.11 18.48 -11.80
CA TYR A 353 18.56 17.17 -12.25
C TYR A 353 18.38 16.98 -13.75
N VAL A 354 19.08 16.02 -14.34
CA VAL A 354 18.75 15.57 -15.70
C VAL A 354 17.59 14.59 -15.62
N SER A 355 16.57 14.78 -16.45
CA SER A 355 15.51 13.80 -16.64
C SER A 355 16.01 12.65 -17.51
N GLY A 356 15.72 11.41 -17.13
CA GLY A 356 15.90 10.28 -18.02
C GLY A 356 14.56 9.76 -18.52
N GLU A 357 14.58 9.14 -19.69
CA GLU A 357 13.39 8.58 -20.31
C GLU A 357 13.02 7.22 -19.70
N GLU A 358 11.73 7.00 -19.57
CA GLU A 358 11.14 5.71 -19.18
C GLU A 358 9.93 5.43 -20.09
N ARG A 359 9.70 4.15 -20.43
CA ARG A 359 8.60 3.75 -21.34
C ARG A 359 7.25 4.28 -20.87
N PHE A 360 6.97 4.15 -19.58
CA PHE A 360 5.78 4.69 -18.93
C PHE A 360 6.24 5.65 -17.83
N PRO A 361 6.10 6.98 -18.02
CA PRO A 361 6.48 7.95 -17.01
C PRO A 361 5.76 7.69 -15.69
N VAL A 362 6.51 7.61 -14.58
CA VAL A 362 5.91 7.39 -13.28
C VAL A 362 5.16 8.63 -12.82
N THR A 363 3.89 8.45 -12.45
CA THR A 363 3.04 9.45 -11.83
C THR A 363 2.84 9.11 -10.35
N VAL A 364 2.97 10.11 -9.50
CA VAL A 364 2.89 9.96 -8.04
C VAL A 364 1.89 10.96 -7.50
N GLY A 365 1.00 10.53 -6.61
CA GLY A 365 -0.05 11.42 -6.13
C GLY A 365 -0.88 10.86 -4.99
N PHE A 366 -2.12 11.32 -4.96
CA PHE A 366 -3.11 10.96 -3.95
C PHE A 366 -4.52 11.16 -4.52
N ASP A 367 -5.47 10.52 -3.87
CA ASP A 367 -6.90 10.65 -4.15
C ASP A 367 -7.56 11.66 -3.22
N LEU A 368 -8.61 12.31 -3.71
CA LEU A 368 -9.33 13.42 -3.08
C LEU A 368 -10.57 12.99 -2.30
N THR A 369 -10.72 11.68 -2.03
CA THR A 369 -11.74 11.06 -1.17
C THR A 369 -12.11 11.90 0.05
N THR A 370 -11.08 12.38 0.74
CA THR A 370 -11.15 13.15 1.99
C THR A 370 -11.00 14.64 1.73
N VAL A 371 -11.43 15.14 0.57
CA VAL A 371 -11.52 16.57 0.23
C VAL A 371 -12.94 16.91 -0.25
N PRO A 372 -13.63 17.90 0.36
CA PRO A 372 -14.92 18.33 -0.15
C PRO A 372 -14.71 19.04 -1.49
N HIS A 373 -15.42 18.60 -2.53
CA HIS A 373 -15.39 19.28 -3.82
C HIS A 373 -16.45 20.39 -3.81
N ASP A 374 -16.10 21.53 -3.24
CA ASP A 374 -16.96 22.70 -3.14
C ASP A 374 -16.26 23.98 -3.64
N ASP A 375 -16.96 25.10 -3.51
CA ASP A 375 -16.50 26.42 -3.95
C ASP A 375 -15.74 27.21 -2.87
N ASN A 376 -15.39 26.60 -1.73
CA ASN A 376 -14.69 27.29 -0.62
C ASN A 376 -13.19 27.48 -0.89
N GLY A 377 -12.69 27.06 -2.05
CA GLY A 377 -11.29 27.25 -2.46
C GLY A 377 -10.29 26.25 -1.89
N PHE A 378 -10.73 25.26 -1.11
CA PHE A 378 -9.83 24.26 -0.52
C PHE A 378 -9.17 23.39 -1.59
N MET A 379 -9.95 22.96 -2.60
CA MET A 379 -9.42 22.21 -3.74
C MET A 379 -8.37 23.03 -4.51
N ASP A 380 -8.61 24.32 -4.73
CA ASP A 380 -7.66 25.20 -5.41
C ASP A 380 -6.34 25.34 -4.66
N TRP A 381 -6.45 25.56 -3.34
CA TRP A 381 -5.28 25.61 -2.49
C TRP A 381 -4.53 24.28 -2.47
N LEU A 382 -5.23 23.15 -2.52
CA LEU A 382 -4.62 21.82 -2.54
C LEU A 382 -3.91 21.52 -3.86
N LEU A 383 -4.47 21.89 -5.00
CA LEU A 383 -3.78 21.79 -6.30
C LEU A 383 -2.52 22.66 -6.31
N ASP A 384 -2.62 23.92 -5.84
CA ASP A 384 -1.49 24.82 -5.66
C ASP A 384 -0.43 24.25 -4.69
N TYR A 385 -0.85 23.66 -3.58
CA TYR A 385 0.05 23.01 -2.62
C TYR A 385 0.78 21.81 -3.25
N THR A 386 0.07 20.99 -4.01
CA THR A 386 0.60 19.80 -4.68
C THR A 386 1.71 20.19 -5.64
N TRP A 387 1.42 21.15 -6.51
CA TRP A 387 2.35 21.68 -7.48
C TRP A 387 3.57 22.34 -6.81
N ARG A 388 3.36 23.32 -5.91
CA ARG A 388 4.46 24.10 -5.30
C ARG A 388 5.40 23.30 -4.45
N THR A 389 4.84 22.36 -3.68
CA THR A 389 5.65 21.55 -2.77
C THR A 389 6.22 20.32 -3.45
N ARG A 390 5.92 20.13 -4.75
CA ARG A 390 6.21 18.91 -5.51
C ARG A 390 5.81 17.66 -4.74
N LEU A 391 4.59 17.68 -4.20
CA LEU A 391 4.01 16.54 -3.50
C LEU A 391 3.87 15.34 -4.43
N GLY A 392 3.62 15.60 -5.71
CA GLY A 392 3.45 14.63 -6.77
C GLY A 392 3.07 15.35 -8.06
N ASN A 393 2.70 14.57 -9.08
CA ASN A 393 2.16 15.06 -10.35
C ASN A 393 0.92 14.28 -10.78
N LEU A 394 0.15 13.78 -9.81
CA LEU A 394 -1.11 13.06 -10.00
C LEU A 394 -2.11 13.47 -8.94
N VAL A 395 -3.35 13.68 -9.36
CA VAL A 395 -4.50 13.88 -8.50
C VAL A 395 -5.64 13.01 -9.03
N VAL A 396 -6.25 12.24 -8.13
CA VAL A 396 -7.46 11.46 -8.44
C VAL A 396 -8.67 12.19 -7.88
N PHE A 397 -9.61 12.54 -8.75
CA PHE A 397 -10.84 13.22 -8.35
C PHE A 397 -11.87 12.20 -7.86
N ARG A 398 -12.15 12.24 -6.56
CA ARG A 398 -13.21 11.46 -5.90
C ARG A 398 -13.90 12.29 -4.82
N SER A 399 -15.14 12.71 -5.06
CA SER A 399 -15.90 13.51 -4.09
C SER A 399 -16.82 12.69 -3.21
N PHE A 400 -16.87 13.04 -1.91
CA PHE A 400 -17.88 12.64 -0.92
C PHE A 400 -18.47 13.88 -0.23
N CYS A 401 -19.14 14.72 -1.01
CA CYS A 401 -19.90 15.86 -0.51
C CYS A 401 -21.39 15.53 -0.63
N TRP A 402 -22.16 15.64 0.45
CA TRP A 402 -23.58 15.29 0.47
C TRP A 402 -24.46 16.52 0.34
N GLN A 403 -25.63 16.38 -0.27
CA GLN A 403 -26.55 17.49 -0.51
C GLN A 403 -27.18 18.05 0.78
N ALA A 404 -27.50 17.18 1.73
CA ALA A 404 -28.14 17.55 2.99
C ALA A 404 -27.67 16.65 4.14
N PRO A 405 -27.67 17.14 5.39
CA PRO A 405 -27.28 16.34 6.56
C PRO A 405 -28.08 15.05 6.77
N GLU A 406 -29.31 14.97 6.24
CA GLU A 406 -30.20 13.84 6.43
C GLU A 406 -30.14 12.77 5.31
N ASN A 407 -29.41 13.00 4.23
CA ASN A 407 -29.30 12.06 3.11
C ASN A 407 -27.85 11.83 2.64
N TYR A 408 -27.66 10.76 1.88
CA TYR A 408 -26.37 10.36 1.29
C TYR A 408 -26.39 10.52 -0.23
N GLU A 409 -27.07 11.56 -0.72
CA GLU A 409 -27.05 11.92 -2.14
C GLU A 409 -25.88 12.86 -2.39
N ASN A 410 -25.02 12.53 -3.36
CA ASN A 410 -23.86 13.37 -3.68
C ASN A 410 -24.32 14.76 -4.16
N ALA A 411 -23.69 15.80 -3.62
CA ALA A 411 -23.80 17.15 -4.10
C ALA A 411 -23.12 17.25 -5.49
N PRO A 412 -23.83 17.79 -6.50
CA PRO A 412 -23.21 18.01 -7.79
C PRO A 412 -22.13 19.09 -7.66
N VAL A 413 -20.95 18.82 -8.20
CA VAL A 413 -19.90 19.83 -8.35
C VAL A 413 -20.22 20.70 -9.56
N SER A 414 -20.06 22.01 -9.46
CA SER A 414 -20.33 22.89 -10.61
C SER A 414 -19.34 22.62 -11.75
N SER A 415 -19.84 22.61 -12.99
CA SER A 415 -18.98 22.44 -14.16
C SER A 415 -17.94 23.58 -14.29
N GLU A 416 -18.19 24.76 -13.70
CA GLU A 416 -17.23 25.85 -13.62
C GLU A 416 -16.03 25.48 -12.73
N SER A 417 -16.27 24.92 -11.55
CA SER A 417 -15.21 24.43 -10.67
C SER A 417 -14.43 23.29 -11.32
N LEU A 418 -15.12 22.31 -11.92
CA LEU A 418 -14.46 21.20 -12.62
C LEU A 418 -13.58 21.68 -13.78
N ARG A 419 -14.05 22.64 -14.59
CA ARG A 419 -13.22 23.23 -15.67
C ARG A 419 -12.00 23.93 -15.11
N ARG A 420 -12.18 24.77 -14.10
CA ARG A 420 -11.09 25.53 -13.48
C ARG A 420 -10.02 24.62 -12.90
N TRP A 421 -10.41 23.54 -12.23
CA TRP A 421 -9.46 22.54 -11.72
C TRP A 421 -8.76 21.75 -12.83
N GLY A 422 -9.49 21.34 -13.87
CA GLY A 422 -8.89 20.68 -15.04
C GLY A 422 -7.88 21.57 -15.77
N GLU A 423 -8.21 22.85 -15.96
CA GLU A 423 -7.31 23.84 -16.58
C GLU A 423 -6.07 24.08 -15.73
N PHE A 424 -6.22 24.15 -14.40
CA PHE A 424 -5.09 24.25 -13.48
C PHE A 424 -4.19 23.03 -13.60
N CYS A 425 -4.75 21.81 -13.54
CA CYS A 425 -3.97 20.58 -13.67
C CYS A 425 -3.18 20.54 -14.98
N ARG A 426 -3.81 20.92 -16.10
CA ARG A 426 -3.14 21.01 -17.40
C ARG A 426 -2.01 22.04 -17.42
N ALA A 427 -2.27 23.25 -16.91
CA ALA A 427 -1.27 24.33 -16.88
C ALA A 427 -0.06 24.02 -15.99
N HIS A 428 -0.26 23.21 -14.94
CA HIS A 428 0.77 22.86 -13.96
C HIS A 428 1.32 21.44 -14.11
N HIS A 429 1.01 20.75 -15.22
CA HIS A 429 1.47 19.40 -15.54
C HIS A 429 1.14 18.35 -14.45
N ILE A 430 -0.05 18.48 -13.85
CA ILE A 430 -0.62 17.50 -12.92
C ILE A 430 -1.50 16.55 -13.71
N THR A 431 -1.17 15.26 -13.69
CA THR A 431 -1.95 14.19 -14.28
C THR A 431 -3.28 14.04 -13.52
N VAL A 432 -4.36 13.83 -14.25
CA VAL A 432 -5.71 13.70 -13.71
C VAL A 432 -6.23 12.28 -13.94
N GLU A 433 -6.71 11.66 -12.88
CA GLU A 433 -7.66 10.55 -12.97
C GLU A 433 -8.98 10.99 -12.34
N ALA A 434 -10.12 10.51 -12.85
CA ALA A 434 -11.42 10.78 -12.25
C ALA A 434 -12.12 9.47 -11.86
N ALA A 435 -12.26 9.23 -10.55
CA ALA A 435 -12.98 8.07 -10.04
C ALA A 435 -14.50 8.27 -10.02
N ASN A 436 -14.93 9.53 -9.86
CA ASN A 436 -16.30 10.03 -10.06
C ASN A 436 -16.24 11.47 -10.59
N GLN A 437 -17.40 12.14 -10.75
CA GLN A 437 -17.49 13.54 -11.20
C GLN A 437 -16.91 13.76 -12.61
N TYR A 438 -17.11 12.81 -13.51
CA TYR A 438 -16.64 12.87 -14.90
C TYR A 438 -17.78 12.78 -15.92
N GLU A 439 -18.99 12.45 -15.47
CA GLU A 439 -20.16 12.18 -16.30
C GLU A 439 -20.63 13.43 -17.08
N ASP A 440 -20.38 14.64 -16.56
CA ASP A 440 -20.71 15.90 -17.23
C ASP A 440 -19.70 16.29 -18.33
N GLY A 441 -18.54 15.62 -18.38
CA GLY A 441 -17.44 15.88 -19.31
C GLY A 441 -16.64 17.17 -19.07
N ALA A 442 -16.99 18.00 -18.08
CA ALA A 442 -16.37 19.30 -17.86
C ALA A 442 -14.91 19.19 -17.42
N LEU A 443 -14.63 18.29 -16.47
CA LEU A 443 -13.27 17.98 -16.01
C LEU A 443 -12.43 17.37 -17.14
N ILE A 444 -12.99 16.41 -17.87
CA ILE A 444 -12.35 15.73 -19.00
C ILE A 444 -11.88 16.73 -20.06
N ALA A 445 -12.80 17.60 -20.51
CA ALA A 445 -12.50 18.58 -21.55
C ALA A 445 -11.44 19.60 -21.11
N ALA A 446 -11.48 20.03 -19.85
CA ALA A 446 -10.55 21.02 -19.30
C ALA A 446 -9.16 20.46 -19.03
N ALA A 447 -9.07 19.23 -18.50
CA ALA A 447 -7.81 18.53 -18.25
C ALA A 447 -7.07 18.23 -19.56
N GLY A 448 -7.79 17.91 -20.65
CA GLY A 448 -7.18 17.68 -21.96
C GLY A 448 -6.14 16.55 -21.94
N ASP A 449 -4.91 16.86 -22.33
CA ASP A 449 -3.77 15.92 -22.33
C ASP A 449 -3.27 15.54 -20.93
N ALA A 450 -3.69 16.27 -19.89
CA ALA A 450 -3.43 15.89 -18.51
C ALA A 450 -4.33 14.75 -18.01
N LEU A 451 -5.45 14.45 -18.68
CA LEU A 451 -6.31 13.34 -18.32
C LEU A 451 -5.66 12.00 -18.69
N HIS A 452 -5.46 11.15 -17.68
CA HIS A 452 -4.96 9.79 -17.88
C HIS A 452 -6.10 8.80 -18.13
N SER A 453 -7.06 8.70 -17.20
CA SER A 453 -8.17 7.74 -17.24
C SER A 453 -9.34 8.19 -16.39
N VAL A 454 -10.50 7.55 -16.57
CA VAL A 454 -11.66 7.67 -15.66
C VAL A 454 -12.21 6.29 -15.32
N GLY A 455 -12.88 6.16 -14.18
CA GLY A 455 -13.59 4.94 -13.80
C GLY A 455 -13.41 4.57 -12.32
N TRP A 456 -14.26 3.66 -11.84
CA TRP A 456 -14.53 3.47 -10.41
C TRP A 456 -13.34 3.02 -9.56
N HIS A 457 -13.24 3.66 -8.38
CA HIS A 457 -12.16 3.48 -7.39
C HIS A 457 -11.86 2.02 -7.08
N GLU A 458 -12.88 1.27 -6.67
CA GLU A 458 -12.87 -0.18 -6.46
C GLU A 458 -14.11 -0.74 -7.11
N TYR A 459 -13.96 -1.64 -8.07
CA TYR A 459 -15.12 -2.23 -8.74
C TYR A 459 -15.11 -3.75 -8.79
N PRO A 460 -14.05 -4.42 -9.24
CA PRO A 460 -14.06 -5.86 -9.47
C PRO A 460 -14.33 -6.66 -8.18
N GLY A 461 -13.83 -6.19 -7.03
CA GLY A 461 -14.14 -6.78 -5.72
C GLY A 461 -15.60 -6.58 -5.27
N ALA A 462 -16.18 -5.42 -5.55
CA ALA A 462 -17.60 -5.14 -5.28
C ALA A 462 -18.51 -5.97 -6.18
N VAL A 463 -18.14 -6.14 -7.45
CA VAL A 463 -18.82 -7.04 -8.39
C VAL A 463 -18.75 -8.48 -7.88
N TYR A 464 -17.56 -8.96 -7.53
CA TYR A 464 -17.35 -10.32 -7.02
C TYR A 464 -18.19 -10.61 -5.75
N ALA A 465 -18.46 -9.57 -4.94
CA ALA A 465 -19.27 -9.65 -3.73
C ALA A 465 -20.78 -9.41 -3.94
N ARG A 466 -21.26 -9.17 -5.17
CA ARG A 466 -22.65 -8.81 -5.46
C ARG A 466 -23.52 -10.04 -5.76
N ASP A 467 -24.71 -10.08 -5.16
CA ASP A 467 -25.69 -11.15 -5.40
C ASP A 467 -26.17 -11.10 -6.86
N PRO A 468 -25.91 -12.13 -7.68
CA PRO A 468 -26.52 -12.27 -8.98
C PRO A 468 -27.98 -12.69 -8.77
N ALA A 469 -28.83 -11.76 -8.34
CA ALA A 469 -30.28 -11.97 -8.44
C ALA A 469 -30.62 -12.44 -9.88
N GLU A 470 -31.65 -13.28 -10.01
CA GLU A 470 -32.06 -13.84 -11.32
C GLU A 470 -32.01 -12.78 -12.44
N PRO A 471 -31.47 -13.14 -13.63
CA PRO A 471 -31.31 -14.50 -14.16
C PRO A 471 -29.95 -15.22 -13.95
N TRP A 472 -29.01 -14.70 -13.15
CA TRP A 472 -27.58 -15.06 -13.28
C TRP A 472 -27.00 -16.09 -12.26
N SER A 473 -27.75 -17.11 -11.85
CA SER A 473 -27.19 -18.19 -11.01
C SER A 473 -26.31 -19.14 -11.84
N SER A 474 -24.99 -19.12 -11.63
CA SER A 474 -24.06 -19.92 -12.45
C SER A 474 -24.09 -21.41 -12.09
N ALA A 475 -24.24 -22.27 -13.09
CA ALA A 475 -24.24 -23.72 -12.93
C ALA A 475 -22.83 -24.32 -12.91
N ASP A 476 -21.84 -23.61 -13.46
CA ASP A 476 -20.46 -24.06 -13.59
C ASP A 476 -19.43 -22.91 -13.60
N MET A 477 -18.14 -23.25 -13.55
CA MET A 477 -17.04 -22.28 -13.43
C MET A 477 -16.89 -21.39 -14.66
N LYS A 478 -17.24 -21.90 -15.85
CA LYS A 478 -17.18 -21.14 -17.11
C LYS A 478 -18.26 -20.07 -17.12
N GLU A 479 -19.49 -20.47 -16.83
CA GLU A 479 -20.63 -19.56 -16.73
C GLU A 479 -20.38 -18.46 -15.68
N ALA A 480 -19.84 -18.81 -14.51
CA ALA A 480 -19.50 -17.83 -13.48
C ALA A 480 -18.47 -16.79 -13.96
N ALA A 481 -17.41 -17.23 -14.66
CA ALA A 481 -16.42 -16.33 -15.24
C ALA A 481 -17.02 -15.42 -16.34
N GLU A 482 -17.86 -15.98 -17.21
CA GLU A 482 -18.53 -15.24 -18.29
C GLU A 482 -19.50 -14.19 -17.73
N HIS A 483 -20.27 -14.53 -16.70
CA HIS A 483 -21.18 -13.60 -16.02
C HIS A 483 -20.41 -12.46 -15.33
N TYR A 484 -19.32 -12.79 -14.63
CA TYR A 484 -18.44 -11.81 -14.01
C TYR A 484 -17.88 -10.81 -15.04
N MET A 485 -17.34 -11.31 -16.16
CA MET A 485 -16.82 -10.46 -17.23
C MET A 485 -17.90 -9.61 -17.91
N ALA A 486 -19.10 -10.16 -18.16
CA ALA A 486 -20.20 -9.41 -18.75
C ALA A 486 -20.63 -8.24 -17.85
N TYR A 487 -20.62 -8.45 -16.54
CA TYR A 487 -20.93 -7.41 -15.56
C TYR A 487 -19.89 -6.28 -15.57
N LEU A 488 -18.60 -6.63 -15.59
CA LEU A 488 -17.51 -5.65 -15.70
C LEU A 488 -17.60 -4.86 -17.01
N LYS A 489 -17.84 -5.55 -18.12
CA LYS A 489 -17.94 -4.96 -19.46
C LYS A 489 -19.01 -3.87 -19.55
N THR A 490 -20.12 -4.03 -18.85
CA THR A 490 -21.20 -3.02 -18.81
C THR A 490 -20.68 -1.65 -18.32
N ALA A 491 -19.82 -1.64 -17.30
CA ALA A 491 -19.25 -0.40 -16.79
C ALA A 491 -18.11 0.14 -17.68
N VAL A 492 -17.34 -0.74 -18.31
CA VAL A 492 -16.32 -0.36 -19.31
C VAL A 492 -16.97 0.36 -20.48
N ASP A 493 -18.00 -0.25 -21.08
CA ASP A 493 -18.69 0.30 -22.25
C ASP A 493 -19.29 1.69 -21.93
N LYS A 494 -19.91 1.84 -20.75
CA LYS A 494 -20.43 3.13 -20.27
C LYS A 494 -19.32 4.17 -20.08
N THR A 495 -18.13 3.75 -19.64
CA THR A 495 -16.99 4.66 -19.46
C THR A 495 -16.46 5.15 -20.82
N HIS A 496 -16.39 4.26 -21.81
CA HIS A 496 -15.97 4.60 -23.17
C HIS A 496 -16.92 5.54 -23.91
N GLU A 497 -18.16 5.70 -23.46
CA GLU A 497 -19.08 6.72 -24.00
C GLU A 497 -18.63 8.16 -23.70
N VAL A 498 -17.85 8.37 -22.62
CA VAL A 498 -17.46 9.72 -22.14
C VAL A 498 -15.96 9.96 -22.10
N ALA A 499 -15.14 8.91 -22.03
CA ALA A 499 -13.68 9.02 -21.96
C ALA A 499 -12.98 7.94 -22.78
N PRO A 500 -11.78 8.22 -23.34
CA PRO A 500 -11.08 7.27 -24.19
C PRO A 500 -10.45 6.09 -23.41
N ARG A 501 -10.31 6.22 -22.09
CA ARG A 501 -9.59 5.25 -21.27
C ARG A 501 -10.36 4.91 -19.99
N ALA A 502 -10.83 3.68 -19.89
CA ALA A 502 -11.51 3.13 -18.73
C ALA A 502 -10.50 2.52 -17.74
N ALA A 503 -10.63 2.88 -16.46
CA ALA A 503 -9.79 2.36 -15.39
C ALA A 503 -10.62 1.83 -14.22
N PHE A 504 -10.20 0.71 -13.65
CA PHE A 504 -10.75 0.17 -12.40
C PHE A 504 -9.64 0.00 -11.36
N GLY A 505 -9.99 0.23 -10.09
CA GLY A 505 -9.19 -0.31 -9.00
C GLY A 505 -9.65 -1.70 -8.58
N ASP A 506 -8.68 -2.58 -8.32
CA ASP A 506 -8.91 -3.98 -7.98
C ASP A 506 -8.10 -4.42 -6.75
N ALA A 507 -8.82 -4.90 -5.74
CA ALA A 507 -8.28 -5.54 -4.56
C ALA A 507 -8.55 -7.04 -4.50
N SER A 508 -9.27 -7.62 -5.47
CA SER A 508 -9.81 -9.01 -5.44
C SER A 508 -8.98 -10.05 -6.19
N GLY A 509 -8.04 -9.61 -7.03
CA GLY A 509 -7.20 -10.49 -7.83
C GLY A 509 -7.86 -10.87 -9.15
N GLY A 510 -8.82 -10.07 -9.60
CA GLY A 510 -9.57 -10.21 -10.85
C GLY A 510 -8.95 -9.48 -12.04
N HIS A 511 -7.69 -9.04 -11.94
CA HIS A 511 -6.97 -8.26 -12.97
C HIS A 511 -7.15 -8.79 -14.39
N ARG A 512 -6.97 -10.11 -14.59
CA ARG A 512 -7.13 -10.73 -15.92
C ARG A 512 -8.52 -10.55 -16.49
N TYR A 513 -9.55 -10.67 -15.65
CA TYR A 513 -10.94 -10.55 -16.07
C TYR A 513 -11.33 -9.11 -16.37
N CYS A 514 -10.69 -8.14 -15.72
CA CYS A 514 -10.84 -6.73 -16.05
C CYS A 514 -10.30 -6.44 -17.45
N TYR A 515 -9.08 -6.87 -17.78
CA TYR A 515 -8.52 -6.68 -19.12
C TYR A 515 -9.32 -7.45 -20.19
N LEU A 516 -9.73 -8.70 -19.91
CA LEU A 516 -10.59 -9.47 -20.82
C LEU A 516 -11.97 -8.82 -21.04
N ALA A 517 -12.49 -8.07 -20.06
CA ALA A 517 -13.72 -7.30 -20.19
C ALA A 517 -13.55 -5.97 -20.96
N GLY A 518 -12.32 -5.55 -21.25
CA GLY A 518 -12.00 -4.35 -22.03
C GLY A 518 -11.49 -3.15 -21.22
N VAL A 519 -11.07 -3.34 -19.97
CA VAL A 519 -10.45 -2.26 -19.17
C VAL A 519 -9.09 -1.89 -19.76
N ASP A 520 -8.79 -0.60 -19.88
CA ASP A 520 -7.54 -0.09 -20.47
C ASP A 520 -6.41 0.09 -19.45
N PHE A 521 -6.76 0.20 -18.17
CA PHE A 521 -5.82 0.43 -17.09
C PHE A 521 -6.34 -0.10 -15.75
N ILE A 522 -5.48 -0.78 -15.00
CA ILE A 522 -5.80 -1.22 -13.65
C ILE A 522 -4.87 -0.57 -12.66
N ARG A 523 -5.47 -0.11 -11.56
CA ARG A 523 -4.76 0.25 -10.34
C ARG A 523 -5.03 -0.80 -9.28
N THR A 524 -3.99 -1.42 -8.78
CA THR A 524 -4.12 -2.51 -7.82
C THR A 524 -4.17 -1.96 -6.40
N GLU A 525 -5.16 -2.37 -5.60
CA GLU A 525 -5.27 -1.92 -4.20
C GLU A 525 -4.29 -2.67 -3.32
N THR A 526 -3.41 -1.91 -2.68
CA THR A 526 -2.44 -2.44 -1.73
C THR A 526 -2.84 -2.08 -0.31
N MET A 527 -2.27 -2.78 0.69
CA MET A 527 -2.63 -2.66 2.12
C MET A 527 -3.98 -3.28 2.51
N VAL A 528 -4.55 -4.09 1.63
CA VAL A 528 -5.72 -4.93 1.90
C VAL A 528 -5.37 -6.41 1.69
N PRO A 529 -5.01 -6.86 0.48
CA PRO A 529 -4.34 -8.14 0.27
C PRO A 529 -2.81 -8.01 0.43
N HIS A 530 -2.11 -9.14 0.29
CA HIS A 530 -0.65 -9.16 0.27
C HIS A 530 -0.13 -8.45 -0.99
N THR A 531 0.70 -7.41 -0.82
CA THR A 531 1.14 -6.52 -1.91
C THR A 531 1.86 -7.27 -3.02
N GLN A 532 2.78 -8.18 -2.69
CA GLN A 532 3.49 -8.97 -3.72
C GLN A 532 2.53 -9.82 -4.54
N HIS A 533 1.53 -10.43 -3.90
CA HIS A 533 0.61 -11.40 -4.50
C HIS A 533 -0.30 -10.71 -5.52
N ILE A 534 -0.82 -9.53 -5.18
CA ILE A 534 -1.72 -8.82 -6.07
C ILE A 534 -0.97 -8.13 -7.23
N CYS A 535 0.22 -7.59 -6.96
CA CYS A 535 1.06 -6.99 -8.00
C CYS A 535 1.63 -8.04 -8.98
N SER A 536 1.92 -9.27 -8.54
CA SER A 536 2.35 -10.37 -9.43
C SER A 536 1.24 -10.83 -10.39
N GLN A 537 -0.03 -10.54 -10.09
CA GLN A 537 -1.17 -10.78 -10.99
C GLN A 537 -1.40 -9.59 -11.94
N ALA A 538 -1.34 -8.37 -11.41
CA ALA A 538 -1.61 -7.14 -12.17
C ALA A 538 -0.64 -6.91 -13.32
N ARG A 539 0.66 -7.05 -13.05
CA ARG A 539 1.74 -6.83 -14.02
C ARG A 539 1.61 -7.71 -15.27
N PRO A 540 1.58 -9.06 -15.18
CA PRO A 540 1.49 -9.90 -16.37
C PRO A 540 0.15 -9.77 -17.09
N ALA A 541 -0.95 -9.51 -16.37
CA ALA A 541 -2.23 -9.21 -17.01
C ALA A 541 -2.13 -7.93 -17.87
N ALA A 542 -1.50 -6.87 -17.34
CA ALA A 542 -1.28 -5.64 -18.08
C ALA A 542 -0.33 -5.82 -19.27
N GLU A 543 0.80 -6.52 -19.07
CA GLU A 543 1.82 -6.75 -20.11
C GLU A 543 1.32 -7.61 -21.27
N ALA A 544 0.47 -8.60 -20.99
CA ALA A 544 0.06 -9.59 -21.99
C ALA A 544 -1.34 -9.36 -22.57
N LEU A 545 -2.27 -8.78 -21.80
CA LEU A 545 -3.67 -8.56 -22.20
C LEU A 545 -4.01 -7.08 -22.41
N GLY A 546 -3.14 -6.15 -21.97
CA GLY A 546 -3.31 -4.71 -22.09
C GLY A 546 -2.14 -4.04 -22.81
N THR A 547 -1.85 -2.78 -22.45
CA THR A 547 -0.76 -1.98 -23.05
C THR A 547 0.61 -2.22 -22.37
N GLY A 548 0.62 -2.92 -21.24
CA GLY A 548 1.75 -3.03 -20.30
C GLY A 548 1.79 -1.96 -19.22
N GLU A 549 0.91 -0.96 -19.27
CA GLU A 549 0.82 0.07 -18.24
C GLU A 549 -0.15 -0.35 -17.12
N TRP A 550 0.25 -0.16 -15.86
CA TRP A 550 -0.56 -0.47 -14.67
C TRP A 550 -0.11 0.37 -13.47
N GLY A 551 -0.95 0.45 -12.43
CA GLY A 551 -0.69 1.26 -11.25
C GLY A 551 -1.08 0.60 -9.94
N VAL A 552 -0.95 1.37 -8.85
CA VAL A 552 -1.46 1.02 -7.52
C VAL A 552 -2.13 2.23 -6.86
N HIS A 553 -3.16 1.94 -6.09
CA HIS A 553 -3.68 2.83 -5.06
C HIS A 553 -3.43 2.20 -3.69
N ILE A 554 -2.99 3.02 -2.74
CA ILE A 554 -2.46 2.56 -1.46
C ILE A 554 -3.48 2.88 -0.37
N ALA A 555 -4.15 1.84 0.12
CA ALA A 555 -5.13 1.90 1.19
C ALA A 555 -4.49 1.84 2.58
N ILE A 556 -3.51 2.71 2.85
CA ILE A 556 -2.67 2.63 4.07
C ILE A 556 -3.49 2.77 5.37
N GLN A 557 -4.63 3.47 5.33
CA GLN A 557 -5.61 3.53 6.41
C GLN A 557 -6.15 2.15 6.82
N HIS A 558 -6.16 1.19 5.88
CA HIS A 558 -6.68 -0.17 6.04
C HIS A 558 -5.66 -1.18 6.55
N ALA A 559 -4.44 -0.74 6.84
CA ALA A 559 -3.38 -1.56 7.40
C ALA A 559 -3.65 -2.00 8.86
N ALA A 560 -2.63 -2.03 9.72
CA ALA A 560 -2.78 -2.42 11.12
C ALA A 560 -3.19 -1.23 12.01
N GLN A 561 -4.18 -1.43 12.89
CA GLN A 561 -4.51 -0.53 13.99
C GLN A 561 -4.35 -1.25 15.34
N PRO A 562 -3.92 -0.58 16.43
CA PRO A 562 -3.58 0.85 16.53
C PRO A 562 -2.45 1.32 15.64
N TYR A 563 -2.41 2.63 15.35
CA TYR A 563 -1.32 3.24 14.60
C TYR A 563 -0.05 3.35 15.46
N PHE A 564 1.09 3.13 14.80
CA PHE A 564 2.43 3.27 15.36
C PHE A 564 3.38 3.89 14.33
N GLU A 565 4.60 4.26 14.75
CA GLU A 565 5.61 4.83 13.86
C GLU A 565 6.04 3.87 12.73
N ASN A 566 5.92 2.56 12.94
CA ASN A 566 6.23 1.56 11.92
C ASN A 566 5.24 1.58 10.73
N HIS A 567 4.11 2.30 10.84
CA HIS A 567 3.17 2.53 9.75
C HIS A 567 3.81 3.27 8.57
N LEU A 568 4.78 4.17 8.83
CA LEU A 568 5.58 4.79 7.77
C LEU A 568 6.48 3.79 7.04
N GLY A 569 6.85 2.67 7.69
CA GLY A 569 7.63 1.59 7.06
C GLY A 569 6.76 0.77 6.12
N GLN A 570 5.50 0.55 6.50
CA GLN A 570 4.50 -0.03 5.60
C GLN A 570 4.26 0.87 4.39
N TYR A 571 4.03 2.18 4.62
CA TYR A 571 3.82 3.14 3.54
C TYR A 571 5.01 3.24 2.58
N PHE A 572 6.25 3.25 3.10
CA PHE A 572 7.46 3.17 2.29
C PHE A 572 7.47 1.94 1.39
N LEU A 573 7.19 0.74 1.92
CA LEU A 573 7.15 -0.48 1.12
C LEU A 573 6.05 -0.42 0.04
N SER A 574 4.88 0.16 0.36
CA SER A 574 3.79 0.36 -0.60
C SER A 574 4.12 1.29 -1.76
N LEU A 575 5.05 2.23 -1.59
CA LEU A 575 5.56 3.07 -2.67
C LEU A 575 6.60 2.33 -3.52
N TYR A 576 7.62 1.77 -2.86
CA TYR A 576 8.80 1.28 -3.54
C TYR A 576 8.65 -0.12 -4.14
N GLN A 577 7.93 -1.04 -3.50
CA GLN A 577 7.79 -2.40 -4.02
C GLN A 577 7.03 -2.44 -5.35
N PRO A 578 5.83 -1.82 -5.50
CA PRO A 578 5.16 -1.76 -6.79
C PRO A 578 5.97 -1.03 -7.87
N TRP A 579 6.71 0.02 -7.50
CA TRP A 579 7.62 0.68 -8.44
C TRP A 579 8.73 -0.25 -8.91
N MET A 580 9.39 -1.00 -8.02
CA MET A 580 10.40 -1.98 -8.44
C MET A 580 9.80 -3.08 -9.33
N MET A 581 8.53 -3.43 -9.12
CA MET A 581 7.81 -4.41 -9.92
C MET A 581 7.40 -3.90 -11.30
N GLY A 582 7.15 -2.59 -11.47
CA GLY A 582 6.85 -1.97 -12.77
C GLY A 582 5.67 -1.00 -12.81
N ALA A 583 5.00 -0.72 -11.69
CA ALA A 583 3.85 0.20 -11.66
C ALA A 583 4.23 1.62 -12.11
N SER A 584 3.45 2.24 -13.00
CA SER A 584 3.68 3.60 -13.51
C SER A 584 2.77 4.66 -12.88
N MET A 585 1.72 4.27 -12.17
CA MET A 585 0.88 5.18 -11.38
C MET A 585 0.85 4.71 -9.94
N ILE A 586 1.19 5.57 -8.99
CA ILE A 586 1.28 5.22 -7.58
C ILE A 586 0.68 6.35 -6.75
N TYR A 587 -0.43 6.08 -6.06
CA TYR A 587 -1.06 7.09 -5.22
C TYR A 587 -1.62 6.53 -3.93
N GLU A 588 -1.79 7.40 -2.94
CA GLU A 588 -2.44 7.07 -1.67
C GLU A 588 -3.93 7.46 -1.69
N GLU A 589 -4.78 6.58 -1.20
CA GLU A 589 -6.24 6.65 -1.37
C GLU A 589 -6.94 7.76 -0.55
N ASP A 590 -6.39 8.14 0.60
CA ASP A 590 -7.02 9.00 1.60
C ASP A 590 -6.32 10.36 1.72
N SER A 591 -5.99 10.91 0.56
CA SER A 591 -5.42 12.22 0.36
C SER A 591 -4.09 12.51 1.06
N LEU A 592 -3.36 11.57 1.68
CA LEU A 592 -2.14 11.78 2.48
C LEU A 592 -2.28 12.66 3.73
N PHE A 593 -3.41 13.33 3.89
CA PHE A 593 -3.60 14.41 4.86
C PHE A 593 -4.23 13.94 6.15
N LEU A 594 -4.97 12.83 6.12
CA LEU A 594 -5.70 12.30 7.27
C LEU A 594 -5.30 10.85 7.59
N LEU A 595 -5.55 10.45 8.84
CA LEU A 595 -5.74 9.06 9.27
C LEU A 595 -6.89 9.02 10.28
N PHE A 596 -7.92 8.23 9.99
CA PHE A 596 -9.19 8.33 10.72
C PHE A 596 -9.75 6.99 11.22
N LYS A 597 -9.03 5.88 11.08
CA LYS A 597 -9.44 4.55 11.58
C LYS A 597 -8.91 4.22 13.00
N GLU A 598 -8.63 5.22 13.83
CA GLU A 598 -8.34 5.14 15.28
C GLU A 598 -8.38 6.58 15.86
N GLU A 599 -7.53 6.99 16.81
CA GLU A 599 -7.35 8.41 17.15
C GLU A 599 -7.03 9.20 15.87
N ARG A 600 -7.76 10.29 15.63
CA ARG A 600 -7.70 10.97 14.34
C ARG A 600 -6.42 11.77 14.25
N GLN A 601 -5.79 11.66 13.09
CA GLN A 601 -4.62 12.45 12.73
C GLN A 601 -4.99 13.33 11.54
N CYS A 602 -4.56 14.57 11.65
CA CYS A 602 -4.82 15.65 10.72
C CYS A 602 -3.51 16.05 10.04
N TRP A 603 -3.46 17.16 9.29
CA TRP A 603 -2.38 17.39 8.35
C TRP A 603 -0.98 17.36 8.99
N ASP A 604 -0.75 18.14 10.03
CA ASP A 604 0.60 18.33 10.58
C ASP A 604 1.00 17.30 11.65
N ASP A 605 0.16 16.28 11.88
CA ASP A 605 0.47 15.15 12.76
C ASP A 605 1.58 14.25 12.18
N ARG A 606 2.27 13.50 13.05
CA ARG A 606 3.50 12.78 12.71
C ARG A 606 3.38 11.84 11.51
N LEU A 607 2.32 11.03 11.43
CA LEU A 607 2.20 10.03 10.37
C LEU A 607 1.75 10.66 9.04
N THR A 608 0.78 11.56 9.05
CA THR A 608 0.27 12.24 7.86
C THR A 608 1.35 13.14 7.25
N LYS A 609 2.07 13.92 8.06
CA LYS A 609 3.26 14.65 7.61
C LYS A 609 4.33 13.72 7.06
N GLY A 610 4.60 12.60 7.76
CA GLY A 610 5.53 11.58 7.32
C GLY A 610 5.18 10.97 5.96
N LYS A 611 3.89 10.66 5.71
CA LYS A 611 3.38 10.22 4.41
C LYS A 611 3.70 11.26 3.33
N ARG A 612 3.38 12.54 3.55
CA ARG A 612 3.63 13.61 2.56
C ARG A 612 5.10 13.82 2.26
N ASP A 613 5.95 13.79 3.28
CA ASP A 613 7.39 13.92 3.08
C ASP A 613 7.93 12.73 2.28
N MET A 614 7.50 11.51 2.60
CA MET A 614 7.83 10.30 1.84
C MET A 614 7.32 10.37 0.40
N THR A 615 6.10 10.86 0.15
CA THR A 615 5.58 11.02 -1.21
C THR A 615 6.40 12.03 -2.02
N ARG A 616 6.84 13.16 -1.43
CA ARG A 616 7.73 14.12 -2.09
C ARG A 616 9.09 13.51 -2.43
N ASP A 617 9.68 12.81 -1.46
CA ASP A 617 10.97 12.15 -1.64
C ASP A 617 10.89 11.06 -2.71
N PHE A 618 9.80 10.29 -2.71
CA PHE A 618 9.53 9.28 -3.71
C PHE A 618 9.28 9.89 -5.10
N PHE A 619 8.51 10.98 -5.20
CA PHE A 619 8.30 11.70 -6.45
C PHE A 619 9.61 12.22 -7.03
N ARG A 620 10.48 12.84 -6.22
CA ARG A 620 11.84 13.22 -6.64
C ARG A 620 12.61 11.98 -7.10
N PHE A 621 12.59 10.90 -6.31
CA PHE A 621 13.31 9.67 -6.61
C PHE A 621 12.93 9.09 -7.98
N VAL A 622 11.63 8.89 -8.27
CA VAL A 622 11.21 8.29 -9.55
C VAL A 622 11.49 9.18 -10.76
N LYS A 623 11.58 10.51 -10.57
CA LYS A 623 11.97 11.44 -11.64
C LYS A 623 13.47 11.47 -11.90
N THR A 624 14.28 11.08 -10.92
CA THR A 624 15.75 11.05 -11.05
C THR A 624 16.32 9.64 -11.21
N HIS A 625 15.52 8.60 -10.96
CA HIS A 625 15.89 7.18 -11.06
C HIS A 625 14.94 6.45 -12.03
N PRO A 626 14.92 6.80 -13.32
CA PRO A 626 14.08 6.12 -14.30
C PRO A 626 14.43 4.63 -14.36
N ARG A 627 13.42 3.76 -14.49
CA ARG A 627 13.68 2.32 -14.66
C ARG A 627 14.15 2.07 -16.09
N ARG A 628 15.34 1.48 -16.24
CA ARG A 628 15.91 1.09 -17.54
C ARG A 628 15.82 -0.40 -17.75
N GLY A 629 15.65 -0.80 -19.02
CA GLY A 629 15.55 -2.20 -19.40
C GLY A 629 14.17 -2.79 -19.13
N ARG A 630 14.11 -4.11 -18.91
CA ARG A 630 12.89 -4.84 -18.59
C ARG A 630 13.07 -5.66 -17.33
N ASN A 631 12.03 -5.77 -16.53
CA ASN A 631 12.01 -6.66 -15.38
C ASN A 631 12.16 -8.12 -15.85
N ARG A 632 13.14 -8.85 -15.32
CA ARG A 632 13.44 -10.24 -15.62
C ARG A 632 12.90 -11.15 -14.53
N ARG A 633 11.86 -11.91 -14.88
CA ARG A 633 11.23 -12.91 -14.00
C ARG A 633 11.44 -14.29 -14.60
N ASN A 634 12.08 -15.20 -13.87
CA ASN A 634 12.35 -16.55 -14.35
C ASN A 634 11.24 -17.55 -13.98
N ILE A 635 10.39 -17.20 -13.02
CA ILE A 635 9.37 -18.09 -12.46
C ILE A 635 8.00 -17.46 -12.68
N ALA A 636 7.05 -18.26 -13.13
CA ALA A 636 5.65 -17.89 -13.16
C ALA A 636 4.75 -19.00 -12.62
N PHE A 637 3.69 -18.57 -11.93
CA PHE A 637 2.57 -19.40 -11.51
C PHE A 637 1.41 -19.17 -12.50
N LEU A 638 0.96 -20.24 -13.15
CA LEU A 638 -0.07 -20.14 -14.18
C LEU A 638 -1.48 -20.10 -13.55
N GLU A 639 -2.24 -19.07 -13.85
CA GLU A 639 -3.64 -18.96 -13.47
C GLU A 639 -4.50 -19.68 -14.51
N GLY A 640 -4.97 -20.88 -14.16
CA GLY A 640 -5.71 -21.73 -15.08
C GLY A 640 -7.04 -21.15 -15.53
N ARG A 641 -7.57 -21.73 -16.61
CA ARG A 641 -8.80 -21.27 -17.26
C ARG A 641 -9.98 -21.39 -16.30
N TYR A 642 -10.80 -20.34 -16.24
CA TYR A 642 -11.97 -20.23 -15.35
C TYR A 642 -11.68 -20.30 -13.84
N ALA A 643 -10.41 -20.22 -13.42
CA ALA A 643 -10.07 -20.10 -11.99
C ALA A 643 -10.58 -18.77 -11.44
N ALA A 644 -11.22 -18.78 -10.28
CA ALA A 644 -11.76 -17.55 -9.72
C ALA A 644 -10.65 -16.55 -9.29
N PRO A 645 -10.95 -15.25 -9.20
CA PRO A 645 -10.10 -14.27 -8.52
C PRO A 645 -9.66 -14.78 -7.14
N PHE A 646 -8.39 -14.59 -6.79
CA PHE A 646 -7.86 -15.08 -5.53
C PHE A 646 -6.88 -14.10 -4.91
N ASN A 647 -7.28 -13.44 -3.82
CA ASN A 647 -6.38 -12.78 -2.88
C ASN A 647 -7.00 -12.45 -1.50
N GLY A 648 -8.19 -13.01 -1.20
CA GLY A 648 -8.80 -12.93 0.11
C GLY A 648 -9.59 -11.66 0.43
N PHE A 649 -9.61 -10.67 -0.46
CA PHE A 649 -10.45 -9.50 -0.29
C PHE A 649 -11.82 -9.68 -0.95
N ILE A 650 -12.87 -9.35 -0.19
CA ILE A 650 -14.25 -9.27 -0.66
C ILE A 650 -14.91 -8.09 0.06
N CYS A 651 -15.49 -7.17 -0.69
CA CYS A 651 -16.26 -6.05 -0.14
C CYS A 651 -17.54 -6.58 0.53
N GLY A 652 -17.67 -6.54 1.86
CA GLY A 652 -18.94 -6.92 2.51
C GLY A 652 -18.84 -7.37 3.97
N PRO A 653 -19.96 -7.84 4.57
CA PRO A 653 -19.99 -8.35 5.93
C PRO A 653 -19.13 -9.61 6.11
N GLU A 654 -18.83 -9.97 7.36
CA GLU A 654 -18.05 -11.17 7.69
C GLU A 654 -18.75 -12.43 7.12
N GLN A 655 -18.22 -13.00 6.03
CA GLN A 655 -18.71 -14.27 5.49
C GLN A 655 -17.94 -15.44 6.12
N ALA A 656 -18.62 -16.58 6.24
CA ALA A 656 -18.00 -17.81 6.71
C ALA A 656 -16.93 -18.30 5.72
N PRO A 657 -15.88 -19.03 6.16
CA PRO A 657 -14.76 -19.45 5.32
C PRO A 657 -15.12 -20.45 4.21
N ASP A 658 -16.35 -20.96 4.18
CA ASP A 658 -16.90 -21.95 3.24
C ASP A 658 -17.70 -21.33 2.08
N TYR A 659 -17.61 -20.01 1.88
CA TYR A 659 -18.21 -19.35 0.73
C TYR A 659 -17.61 -19.84 -0.60
N SER A 660 -18.40 -19.69 -1.66
CA SER A 660 -18.05 -20.10 -3.02
C SER A 660 -16.79 -19.40 -3.53
N VAL A 661 -15.94 -20.10 -4.27
CA VAL A 661 -14.73 -19.55 -4.90
C VAL A 661 -15.05 -18.45 -5.92
N TRP A 662 -16.27 -18.38 -6.44
CA TRP A 662 -16.74 -17.30 -7.31
C TRP A 662 -17.57 -16.24 -6.57
N GLY A 663 -17.38 -16.11 -5.25
CA GLY A 663 -18.09 -15.14 -4.44
C GLY A 663 -19.59 -15.39 -4.52
N LEU A 664 -20.38 -14.36 -4.84
CA LEU A 664 -21.81 -14.53 -5.02
C LEU A 664 -22.21 -14.98 -6.44
N PHE A 665 -21.33 -14.91 -7.44
CA PHE A 665 -21.58 -15.50 -8.77
C PHE A 665 -21.58 -17.03 -8.77
N GLY A 666 -20.97 -17.63 -7.75
CA GLY A 666 -20.83 -19.08 -7.65
C GLY A 666 -21.99 -19.76 -6.93
N ASN A 667 -22.10 -21.07 -7.12
CA ASN A 667 -23.08 -21.88 -6.42
C ASN A 667 -22.71 -22.00 -4.92
N PRO A 668 -23.67 -21.97 -3.98
CA PRO A 668 -23.40 -22.09 -2.55
C PRO A 668 -23.16 -23.54 -2.08
N ALA A 669 -23.17 -24.54 -2.97
CA ALA A 669 -22.89 -25.92 -2.62
C ALA A 669 -21.46 -26.12 -2.08
N PRO A 670 -21.23 -27.02 -1.10
CA PRO A 670 -19.93 -27.16 -0.44
C PRO A 670 -18.73 -27.42 -1.38
N GLU A 671 -18.94 -28.13 -2.49
CA GLU A 671 -17.90 -28.39 -3.49
C GLU A 671 -17.39 -27.13 -4.21
N TRP A 672 -18.15 -26.03 -4.16
CA TRP A 672 -17.74 -24.72 -4.65
C TRP A 672 -16.92 -23.92 -3.64
N GLY A 673 -16.79 -24.39 -2.39
CA GLY A 673 -15.92 -23.78 -1.41
C GLY A 673 -14.44 -23.91 -1.78
N HIS A 674 -13.60 -23.18 -1.04
CA HIS A 674 -12.15 -23.16 -1.20
C HIS A 674 -11.55 -24.52 -0.77
N GLY A 675 -11.17 -25.34 -1.75
CA GLY A 675 -10.76 -26.73 -1.55
C GLY A 675 -9.36 -27.01 -2.09
N GLN A 676 -9.10 -28.28 -2.45
CA GLN A 676 -7.81 -28.69 -3.00
C GLN A 676 -7.31 -27.83 -4.19
N PRO A 677 -8.16 -27.41 -5.17
CA PRO A 677 -7.70 -26.57 -6.28
C PRO A 677 -7.16 -25.21 -5.81
N GLU A 678 -7.77 -24.60 -4.79
CA GLU A 678 -7.36 -23.29 -4.27
C GLU A 678 -6.21 -23.42 -3.25
N LYS A 679 -6.11 -24.54 -2.51
CA LYS A 679 -5.01 -24.81 -1.57
C LYS A 679 -3.62 -24.77 -2.20
N CYS A 680 -3.51 -24.90 -3.53
CA CYS A 680 -2.24 -24.69 -4.23
C CYS A 680 -1.64 -23.29 -3.97
N ARG A 681 -2.47 -22.28 -3.67
CA ARG A 681 -2.00 -20.92 -3.37
C ARG A 681 -1.18 -20.87 -2.08
N GLN A 682 -1.33 -21.84 -1.18
CA GLN A 682 -0.45 -21.98 -0.01
C GLN A 682 0.98 -22.44 -0.39
N LEU A 683 1.18 -23.00 -1.59
CA LEU A 683 2.52 -23.33 -2.09
C LEU A 683 3.28 -22.08 -2.55
N LEU A 684 2.59 -20.97 -2.81
CA LEU A 684 3.24 -19.68 -3.07
C LEU A 684 4.07 -19.20 -1.88
N ASP A 685 3.84 -19.72 -0.68
CA ASP A 685 4.66 -19.49 0.51
C ASP A 685 6.14 -19.90 0.30
N VAL A 686 6.43 -20.73 -0.71
CA VAL A 686 7.81 -21.02 -1.12
C VAL A 686 8.46 -19.82 -1.82
N LEU A 687 7.70 -19.10 -2.66
CA LEU A 687 8.16 -17.93 -3.41
C LEU A 687 8.02 -16.62 -2.60
N MET A 688 7.03 -16.56 -1.71
CA MET A 688 6.72 -15.44 -0.82
C MET A 688 6.43 -15.93 0.62
N PRO A 689 7.47 -16.19 1.43
CA PRO A 689 7.34 -16.84 2.74
C PRO A 689 6.48 -16.07 3.74
N GLY A 690 5.42 -16.73 4.21
CA GLY A 690 4.42 -16.21 5.11
C GLY A 690 3.26 -15.46 4.44
N ALA A 691 3.26 -15.27 3.12
CA ALA A 691 2.28 -14.40 2.45
C ALA A 691 0.83 -14.75 2.81
N ASN A 692 -0.01 -13.74 2.98
CA ASN A 692 -1.42 -13.95 3.28
C ASN A 692 -2.13 -14.63 2.10
N THR A 693 -2.74 -15.79 2.36
CA THR A 693 -3.49 -16.58 1.38
C THR A 693 -4.96 -16.74 1.77
N HIS A 694 -5.52 -15.72 2.45
CA HIS A 694 -6.97 -15.67 2.70
C HIS A 694 -7.76 -15.94 1.41
N PRO A 695 -8.89 -16.66 1.48
CA PRO A 695 -9.57 -17.17 2.67
C PRO A 695 -9.03 -18.51 3.23
N LEU A 696 -7.89 -19.01 2.75
CA LEU A 696 -7.33 -20.26 3.23
C LEU A 696 -6.82 -20.12 4.67
N ARG A 697 -6.88 -21.21 5.42
CA ARG A 697 -6.46 -21.24 6.83
C ARG A 697 -4.94 -21.24 6.92
N GLN A 698 -4.40 -20.33 7.73
CA GLN A 698 -2.96 -20.18 7.95
C GLN A 698 -2.61 -20.08 9.42
N ARG A 699 -1.40 -20.53 9.74
CA ARG A 699 -0.72 -20.35 11.02
C ARG A 699 -0.41 -18.89 11.28
N CYS A 700 -1.04 -18.33 12.32
CA CYS A 700 -0.88 -16.91 12.67
C CYS A 700 0.54 -16.53 13.09
N ASP A 701 1.37 -17.49 13.52
CA ASP A 701 2.77 -17.28 13.89
C ASP A 701 3.73 -17.15 12.71
N ARG A 702 3.27 -17.51 11.51
CA ARG A 702 4.06 -17.46 10.26
C ARG A 702 3.51 -16.48 9.24
N ARG A 703 2.22 -16.15 9.33
CA ARG A 703 1.55 -15.26 8.39
C ARG A 703 2.14 -13.85 8.43
N ARG A 704 2.40 -13.31 7.24
CA ARG A 704 2.73 -11.93 6.93
C ARG A 704 1.58 -11.35 6.10
N PHE A 705 0.94 -10.30 6.60
CA PHE A 705 -0.25 -9.75 5.96
C PHE A 705 0.03 -9.06 4.62
N PHE A 706 1.01 -8.17 4.59
CA PHE A 706 1.20 -7.26 3.46
C PHE A 706 2.50 -7.47 2.67
N PHE A 707 3.59 -7.85 3.35
CA PHE A 707 4.92 -7.90 2.75
C PHE A 707 5.72 -9.14 3.18
N SER A 708 6.50 -9.70 2.26
CA SER A 708 7.42 -10.82 2.47
C SER A 708 8.65 -10.67 1.58
N GLY A 709 9.74 -11.37 1.91
CA GLY A 709 10.85 -11.52 0.97
C GLY A 709 10.52 -12.43 -0.22
N THR A 710 11.45 -12.52 -1.16
CA THR A 710 11.35 -13.35 -2.38
C THR A 710 12.60 -14.21 -2.53
N PRO A 711 12.70 -15.39 -1.88
CA PRO A 711 13.94 -16.18 -1.81
C PRO A 711 14.52 -16.60 -3.18
N TYR A 712 13.68 -16.67 -4.20
CA TYR A 712 14.05 -17.09 -5.56
C TYR A 712 13.91 -15.95 -6.59
N GLY A 713 13.70 -14.73 -6.12
CA GLY A 713 13.44 -13.54 -6.94
C GLY A 713 11.96 -13.28 -7.17
N ASP A 714 11.67 -12.07 -7.66
CA ASP A 714 10.35 -11.67 -8.13
C ASP A 714 9.80 -12.66 -9.19
N PHE A 715 8.49 -12.87 -9.18
CA PHE A 715 7.79 -13.85 -10.01
C PHE A 715 6.44 -13.27 -10.49
N ASP A 716 5.83 -13.92 -11.47
CA ASP A 716 4.51 -13.53 -11.99
C ASP A 716 3.44 -14.60 -11.71
N GLU A 717 2.20 -14.15 -11.57
CA GLU A 717 1.00 -14.98 -11.66
C GLU A 717 0.32 -14.68 -13.00
N VAL A 718 0.51 -15.58 -13.96
CA VAL A 718 0.26 -15.30 -15.38
C VAL A 718 -1.06 -15.92 -15.81
N PRO A 719 -1.97 -15.16 -16.46
CA PRO A 719 -3.21 -15.72 -17.02
C PRO A 719 -2.91 -16.79 -18.08
N VAL A 720 -3.68 -17.88 -18.12
CA VAL A 720 -3.54 -18.88 -19.19
C VAL A 720 -3.91 -18.30 -20.57
N GLU A 721 -4.70 -17.23 -20.61
CA GLU A 721 -5.13 -16.55 -21.83
C GLU A 721 -4.02 -15.82 -22.59
N VAL A 722 -2.81 -15.70 -22.02
CA VAL A 722 -1.67 -15.07 -22.70
C VAL A 722 -1.19 -15.88 -23.92
N GLY A 723 -0.52 -15.19 -24.84
CA GLY A 723 0.13 -15.79 -26.01
C GLY A 723 1.29 -16.73 -25.65
N ALA A 724 1.56 -17.72 -26.51
CA ALA A 724 2.63 -18.69 -26.32
C ALA A 724 4.00 -18.02 -26.19
N GLU A 725 4.23 -16.96 -26.97
CA GLU A 725 5.44 -16.15 -26.99
C GLU A 725 5.69 -15.44 -25.66
N TYR A 726 4.63 -15.03 -24.96
CA TYR A 726 4.74 -14.39 -23.66
C TYR A 726 5.25 -15.38 -22.60
N LEU A 727 4.83 -16.65 -22.65
CA LEU A 727 5.31 -17.69 -21.73
C LEU A 727 6.80 -18.00 -21.88
N GLN A 728 7.40 -17.75 -23.06
CA GLN A 728 8.81 -18.05 -23.33
C GLN A 728 9.81 -17.19 -22.54
N GLN A 729 9.35 -16.13 -21.88
CA GLN A 729 10.22 -15.33 -21.03
C GLN A 729 10.57 -16.02 -19.71
N TYR A 730 9.77 -17.01 -19.29
CA TYR A 730 9.96 -17.74 -18.04
C TYR A 730 10.82 -18.99 -18.25
N LYS A 731 11.55 -19.39 -17.21
CA LYS A 731 12.28 -20.66 -17.17
C LYS A 731 11.48 -21.75 -16.48
N LEU A 732 10.62 -21.38 -15.53
CA LEU A 732 9.76 -22.28 -14.76
C LEU A 732 8.30 -21.81 -14.82
N LEU A 733 7.40 -22.69 -15.26
CA LEU A 733 5.96 -22.53 -15.11
C LEU A 733 5.43 -23.52 -14.06
N LEU A 734 4.67 -22.99 -13.10
CA LEU A 734 3.97 -23.75 -12.07
C LEU A 734 2.49 -23.78 -12.41
N ASN A 735 1.98 -24.95 -12.82
CA ASN A 735 0.56 -25.15 -13.14
C ASN A 735 -0.08 -26.03 -12.07
N LEU A 736 -0.67 -25.42 -11.04
CA LEU A 736 -0.99 -26.12 -9.78
C LEU A 736 -2.44 -25.93 -9.28
N GLY A 737 -3.20 -24.96 -9.80
CA GLY A 737 -4.54 -24.58 -9.32
C GLY A 737 -5.70 -25.18 -10.11
N TRP A 738 -6.87 -24.54 -10.10
CA TRP A 738 -7.96 -24.91 -11.00
C TRP A 738 -7.56 -24.62 -12.45
N ASN A 739 -7.84 -25.55 -13.36
CA ASN A 739 -7.72 -25.35 -14.80
C ASN A 739 -8.74 -26.20 -15.55
N THR A 740 -9.38 -25.60 -16.56
CA THR A 740 -10.17 -26.34 -17.55
C THR A 740 -9.36 -26.42 -18.85
N MET A 741 -8.78 -27.58 -19.13
CA MET A 741 -7.91 -27.80 -20.28
C MET A 741 -8.69 -27.74 -21.60
N ILE A 742 -8.18 -26.94 -22.52
CA ILE A 742 -8.59 -26.92 -23.93
C ILE A 742 -7.38 -27.13 -24.83
N ARG A 743 -7.61 -27.40 -26.12
CA ARG A 743 -6.55 -27.63 -27.11
C ARG A 743 -5.49 -26.52 -27.11
N GLU A 744 -5.94 -25.27 -27.18
CA GLU A 744 -5.05 -24.11 -27.25
C GLU A 744 -4.07 -24.07 -26.08
N ASP A 745 -4.56 -24.27 -24.85
CA ASP A 745 -3.72 -24.23 -23.65
C ASP A 745 -2.74 -25.41 -23.60
N TYR A 746 -3.18 -26.60 -24.04
CA TYR A 746 -2.30 -27.77 -24.15
C TYR A 746 -1.16 -27.50 -25.14
N ASP A 747 -1.49 -26.96 -26.32
CA ASP A 747 -0.52 -26.65 -27.37
C ASP A 747 0.49 -25.58 -26.90
N LYS A 748 0.04 -24.55 -26.19
CA LYS A 748 0.90 -23.53 -25.56
C LYS A 748 1.88 -24.13 -24.55
N LEU A 749 1.40 -25.03 -23.69
CA LEU A 749 2.26 -25.72 -22.71
C LEU A 749 3.29 -26.64 -23.41
N CYS A 750 2.88 -27.36 -24.46
CA CYS A 750 3.79 -28.13 -25.30
C CYS A 750 4.87 -27.24 -25.93
N GLU A 751 4.50 -26.10 -26.48
CA GLU A 751 5.45 -25.16 -27.08
C GLU A 751 6.43 -24.58 -26.07
N PHE A 752 5.95 -24.15 -24.89
CA PHE A 752 6.78 -23.68 -23.79
C PHE A 752 7.88 -24.69 -23.44
N VAL A 753 7.51 -25.94 -23.22
CA VAL A 753 8.46 -27.00 -22.85
C VAL A 753 9.38 -27.32 -24.02
N ARG A 754 8.83 -27.50 -25.24
CA ARG A 754 9.61 -27.82 -26.45
C ARG A 754 10.73 -26.81 -26.68
N ASN A 755 10.49 -25.53 -26.37
CA ASN A 755 11.43 -24.43 -26.54
C ASN A 755 12.44 -24.25 -25.40
N GLY A 756 12.37 -25.03 -24.31
CA GLY A 756 13.36 -25.02 -23.23
C GLY A 756 12.80 -24.75 -21.84
N GLY A 757 11.50 -24.49 -21.73
CA GLY A 757 10.83 -24.26 -20.46
C GLY A 757 10.81 -25.50 -19.55
N THR A 758 10.81 -25.26 -18.24
CA THR A 758 10.52 -26.29 -17.23
C THR A 758 9.09 -26.12 -16.74
N LEU A 759 8.25 -27.15 -16.90
CA LEU A 759 6.87 -27.15 -16.40
C LEU A 759 6.77 -28.06 -15.18
N PHE A 760 6.26 -27.55 -14.06
CA PHE A 760 5.81 -28.38 -12.94
C PHE A 760 4.29 -28.34 -12.89
N THR A 761 3.65 -29.49 -13.07
CA THR A 761 2.19 -29.58 -13.22
C THR A 761 1.60 -30.74 -12.45
N GLY A 762 0.39 -30.55 -11.93
CA GLY A 762 -0.43 -31.64 -11.39
C GLY A 762 -1.23 -32.37 -12.48
N LEU A 763 -1.57 -33.64 -12.26
CA LEU A 763 -2.47 -34.37 -13.15
C LEU A 763 -3.84 -33.69 -13.34
N PRO A 764 -4.50 -33.14 -12.30
CA PRO A 764 -5.78 -32.46 -12.47
C PRO A 764 -5.76 -31.24 -13.39
N GLN A 765 -4.58 -30.70 -13.72
CA GLN A 765 -4.48 -29.58 -14.66
C GLN A 765 -4.90 -29.92 -16.08
N PHE A 766 -4.91 -31.21 -16.41
CA PHE A 766 -5.36 -31.71 -17.69
C PHE A 766 -6.85 -32.05 -17.70
N SER A 767 -7.58 -31.77 -16.60
CA SER A 767 -9.02 -31.97 -16.56
C SER A 767 -9.73 -31.05 -17.54
N THR A 768 -10.77 -31.58 -18.19
CA THR A 768 -11.67 -30.83 -19.08
C THR A 768 -12.95 -30.39 -18.36
N HIS A 769 -13.04 -30.62 -17.05
CA HIS A 769 -14.22 -30.25 -16.25
C HIS A 769 -14.42 -28.74 -16.21
N ILE A 770 -15.68 -28.33 -16.40
CA ILE A 770 -16.18 -26.98 -16.09
C ILE A 770 -16.96 -26.96 -14.78
N ARG A 771 -17.43 -28.12 -14.29
CA ARG A 771 -18.20 -28.29 -13.06
C ARG A 771 -17.33 -28.81 -11.92
N ARG A 772 -17.69 -28.50 -10.68
CA ARG A 772 -16.96 -28.89 -9.45
C ARG A 772 -17.50 -30.15 -8.77
N ASP A 773 -18.54 -30.78 -9.32
CA ASP A 773 -19.22 -31.93 -8.71
C ASP A 773 -18.31 -33.17 -8.57
N PHE A 774 -17.32 -33.34 -9.44
CA PHE A 774 -16.33 -34.42 -9.33
C PHE A 774 -15.49 -34.34 -8.04
N LEU A 775 -15.34 -33.15 -7.43
CA LEU A 775 -14.59 -32.97 -6.17
C LEU A 775 -15.25 -33.68 -4.98
N LYS A 776 -16.52 -34.08 -5.09
CA LYS A 776 -17.25 -34.80 -4.02
C LYS A 776 -16.69 -36.20 -3.76
N ASN A 777 -16.26 -36.89 -4.82
CA ASN A 777 -15.92 -38.31 -4.74
C ASN A 777 -14.64 -38.68 -5.50
N TRP A 778 -14.06 -37.75 -6.28
CA TRP A 778 -12.83 -37.93 -7.03
C TRP A 778 -12.84 -39.14 -7.99
N GLN A 779 -14.02 -39.58 -8.44
CA GLN A 779 -14.15 -40.78 -9.28
C GLN A 779 -13.66 -40.56 -10.71
N GLU A 780 -13.90 -39.38 -11.30
CA GLU A 780 -13.58 -39.08 -12.70
C GLU A 780 -12.96 -37.69 -12.86
N LEU A 781 -11.71 -37.62 -13.31
CA LEU A 781 -11.01 -36.35 -13.61
C LEU A 781 -11.28 -35.81 -15.02
N ALA A 782 -11.90 -36.59 -15.91
CA ALA A 782 -12.16 -36.23 -17.31
C ALA A 782 -10.94 -35.58 -17.99
N LEU A 783 -9.86 -36.35 -18.15
CA LEU A 783 -8.58 -35.84 -18.63
C LEU A 783 -8.59 -35.59 -20.15
N TRP A 784 -7.87 -34.55 -20.56
CA TRP A 784 -7.59 -34.22 -21.96
C TRP A 784 -7.13 -35.45 -22.74
N ASN A 785 -7.65 -35.58 -23.97
CA ASN A 785 -7.33 -36.69 -24.87
C ASN A 785 -7.55 -38.08 -24.24
N GLY A 786 -8.55 -38.22 -23.36
CA GLY A 786 -8.85 -39.48 -22.68
C GLY A 786 -7.75 -39.96 -21.73
N GLY A 787 -6.89 -39.04 -21.26
CA GLY A 787 -5.75 -39.36 -20.41
C GLY A 787 -4.47 -39.76 -21.16
N ASP A 788 -4.47 -39.75 -22.50
CA ASP A 788 -3.24 -39.85 -23.28
C ASP A 788 -2.51 -38.50 -23.30
N LEU A 789 -1.56 -38.37 -22.37
CA LEU A 789 -0.68 -37.22 -22.20
C LEU A 789 0.75 -37.55 -22.66
N SER A 790 0.90 -38.50 -23.59
CA SER A 790 2.20 -39.01 -24.02
C SER A 790 3.08 -37.95 -24.67
N GLU A 791 2.50 -36.97 -25.38
CA GLU A 791 3.26 -35.87 -26.00
C GLU A 791 3.94 -34.98 -24.97
N LEU A 792 3.17 -34.43 -24.02
CA LEU A 792 3.68 -33.44 -23.05
C LEU A 792 4.32 -34.08 -21.83
N CYS A 793 3.68 -35.10 -21.27
CA CYS A 793 4.05 -35.70 -20.00
C CYS A 793 4.67 -37.09 -20.14
N GLY A 794 4.70 -37.67 -21.34
CA GLY A 794 5.28 -38.99 -21.57
C GLY A 794 4.54 -40.11 -20.84
N VAL A 795 3.22 -40.00 -20.63
CA VAL A 795 2.40 -40.99 -19.91
C VAL A 795 1.02 -41.17 -20.54
N VAL A 796 0.44 -42.35 -20.37
CA VAL A 796 -1.00 -42.60 -20.52
C VAL A 796 -1.60 -42.89 -19.14
N VAL A 797 -2.72 -42.26 -18.82
CA VAL A 797 -3.35 -42.32 -17.50
C VAL A 797 -4.54 -43.27 -17.53
N GLY A 798 -4.49 -44.32 -16.71
CA GLY A 798 -5.51 -45.38 -16.66
C GLY A 798 -6.62 -45.17 -15.61
N GLY A 799 -6.48 -44.19 -14.70
CA GLY A 799 -7.45 -43.93 -13.63
C GLY A 799 -6.81 -43.80 -12.24
N PRO A 800 -7.62 -43.81 -11.17
CA PRO A 800 -7.12 -43.77 -9.80
C PRO A 800 -6.44 -45.09 -9.40
N GLY A 801 -5.28 -44.98 -8.77
CA GLY A 801 -4.47 -46.06 -8.21
C GLY A 801 -4.53 -46.10 -6.68
N PRO A 802 -3.47 -46.61 -6.01
CA PRO A 802 -3.45 -46.76 -4.55
C PRO A 802 -3.39 -45.41 -3.83
N GLU A 803 -3.71 -45.42 -2.55
CA GLU A 803 -3.56 -44.26 -1.66
C GLU A 803 -2.07 -43.97 -1.40
N TYR A 804 -1.71 -42.69 -1.40
CA TYR A 804 -0.38 -42.22 -1.09
C TYR A 804 -0.07 -42.38 0.40
N SER A 805 1.09 -42.94 0.75
CA SER A 805 1.46 -43.21 2.15
C SER A 805 1.80 -41.95 2.96
N GLY A 806 1.98 -40.80 2.30
CA GLY A 806 2.50 -39.57 2.91
C GLY A 806 4.04 -39.53 2.98
N GLN A 807 4.72 -40.60 2.55
CA GLN A 807 6.18 -40.69 2.52
C GLN A 807 6.68 -40.96 1.10
N TRP A 808 7.80 -40.34 0.73
CA TRP A 808 8.33 -40.42 -0.63
C TRP A 808 9.84 -40.61 -0.62
N ASN A 809 10.33 -41.21 -1.70
CA ASN A 809 11.75 -41.25 -2.05
C ASN A 809 11.95 -40.57 -3.41
N ALA A 810 13.14 -40.06 -3.68
CA ALA A 810 13.52 -39.54 -4.98
C ALA A 810 14.71 -40.26 -5.59
N ALA A 811 14.77 -40.20 -6.92
CA ALA A 811 15.90 -40.66 -7.69
C ALA A 811 17.10 -39.74 -7.46
N GLY A 812 18.27 -40.33 -7.22
CA GLY A 812 19.51 -39.59 -6.92
C GLY A 812 19.71 -39.32 -5.42
N ARG A 813 20.93 -38.95 -5.04
CA ARG A 813 21.27 -38.50 -3.67
C ARG A 813 21.02 -37.00 -3.50
N GLU A 814 20.07 -36.43 -4.26
CA GLU A 814 19.75 -35.01 -4.20
C GLU A 814 19.13 -34.70 -2.83
N THR A 815 19.60 -33.63 -2.18
CA THR A 815 18.98 -33.13 -0.95
C THR A 815 17.87 -32.17 -1.36
N PHE A 816 16.63 -32.48 -0.98
CA PHE A 816 15.50 -31.60 -1.24
C PHE A 816 15.31 -30.61 -0.09
N PRO A 817 15.00 -29.34 -0.39
CA PRO A 817 14.66 -28.38 0.65
C PRO A 817 13.32 -28.74 1.30
N GLU A 818 13.18 -28.48 2.60
CA GLU A 818 11.93 -28.63 3.33
C GLU A 818 11.42 -27.25 3.77
N PRO A 819 10.83 -26.47 2.83
CA PRO A 819 10.27 -25.17 3.18
C PRO A 819 9.12 -25.34 4.16
N GLN A 820 9.13 -24.55 5.22
CA GLN A 820 8.08 -24.60 6.22
C GLN A 820 6.95 -23.62 5.86
N LEU A 821 5.82 -24.16 5.44
CA LEU A 821 4.68 -23.39 4.97
C LEU A 821 3.91 -22.71 6.12
N SER A 822 3.21 -21.63 5.80
CA SER A 822 2.25 -20.93 6.66
C SER A 822 0.86 -21.57 6.67
N SER A 823 0.60 -22.63 5.90
CA SER A 823 -0.66 -23.38 5.89
C SER A 823 -1.02 -23.92 7.28
N ALA A 824 -2.31 -23.94 7.60
CA ALA A 824 -2.84 -24.66 8.75
C ALA A 824 -3.38 -26.02 8.33
N PRO A 825 -3.26 -27.08 9.16
CA PRO A 825 -3.80 -28.39 8.84
C PRO A 825 -5.30 -28.40 8.58
N ASN A 826 -5.76 -29.44 7.89
CA ASN A 826 -7.17 -29.77 7.68
C ASN A 826 -7.92 -29.86 9.02
N ARG A 827 -9.17 -29.36 9.06
CA ARG A 827 -10.03 -29.45 10.24
C ARG A 827 -10.52 -30.89 10.46
N SER A 828 -10.59 -31.66 9.39
CA SER A 828 -11.00 -33.06 9.41
C SER A 828 -10.34 -33.81 8.26
N VAL A 829 -10.19 -35.13 8.41
CA VAL A 829 -9.69 -36.02 7.36
C VAL A 829 -10.54 -36.01 6.08
N CYS A 830 -11.81 -35.61 6.18
CA CYS A 830 -12.73 -35.55 5.05
C CYS A 830 -12.60 -34.26 4.21
N GLU A 831 -11.81 -33.27 4.66
CA GLU A 831 -11.73 -31.97 3.97
C GLU A 831 -11.10 -32.09 2.58
N ASP A 832 -10.03 -32.87 2.45
CA ASP A 832 -9.45 -33.20 1.14
C ASP A 832 -9.86 -34.60 0.66
N GLY A 833 -10.28 -35.50 1.54
CA GLY A 833 -10.50 -36.91 1.20
C GLY A 833 -9.17 -37.68 1.05
N PRO A 834 -9.20 -38.91 0.49
CA PRO A 834 -7.99 -39.71 0.32
C PRO A 834 -7.13 -39.18 -0.83
N CYS A 835 -5.82 -39.03 -0.58
CA CYS A 835 -4.85 -38.70 -1.62
C CYS A 835 -4.46 -39.97 -2.39
N ARG A 836 -4.99 -40.19 -3.59
CA ARG A 836 -4.61 -41.33 -4.44
C ARG A 836 -3.53 -40.96 -5.44
N LEU A 837 -2.74 -41.95 -5.85
CA LEU A 837 -1.83 -41.86 -6.99
C LEU A 837 -2.54 -42.33 -8.26
N ALA A 838 -2.08 -41.91 -9.43
CA ALA A 838 -2.65 -42.35 -10.69
C ALA A 838 -2.07 -43.72 -11.12
N ALA A 839 -2.90 -44.56 -11.74
CA ALA A 839 -2.41 -45.69 -12.52
C ALA A 839 -1.86 -45.15 -13.85
N LEU A 840 -0.57 -45.33 -14.10
CA LEU A 840 0.13 -44.73 -15.24
C LEU A 840 0.86 -45.79 -16.07
N GLU A 841 0.81 -45.60 -17.39
CA GLU A 841 1.70 -46.27 -18.34
C GLU A 841 2.73 -45.24 -18.86
N PRO A 842 4.01 -45.31 -18.46
CA PRO A 842 5.05 -44.44 -19.00
C PRO A 842 5.28 -44.68 -20.49
N LYS A 843 5.15 -43.63 -21.31
CA LYS A 843 5.50 -43.54 -22.73
C LYS A 843 6.74 -42.66 -22.91
N GLY A 844 7.80 -42.95 -22.16
CA GLY A 844 9.07 -42.19 -22.20
C GLY A 844 9.26 -41.19 -21.05
N ALA A 845 8.35 -41.16 -20.07
CA ALA A 845 8.59 -40.49 -18.79
C ALA A 845 9.44 -41.35 -17.85
N GLU A 846 10.31 -40.70 -17.08
CA GLU A 846 11.15 -41.30 -16.05
C GLU A 846 10.58 -41.03 -14.66
N ILE A 847 10.51 -42.04 -13.81
CA ILE A 847 10.07 -41.88 -12.41
C ILE A 847 11.23 -41.27 -11.61
N VAL A 848 11.02 -40.05 -11.10
CA VAL A 848 12.04 -39.31 -10.32
C VAL A 848 11.67 -39.17 -8.85
N ALA A 849 10.42 -39.42 -8.48
CA ALA A 849 10.01 -39.70 -7.11
C ALA A 849 8.93 -40.77 -7.07
N TRP A 850 8.92 -41.56 -6.00
CA TRP A 850 7.96 -42.64 -5.77
C TRP A 850 7.54 -42.72 -4.31
N ASP A 851 6.35 -43.27 -4.09
CA ASP A 851 5.82 -43.52 -2.77
C ASP A 851 6.67 -44.56 -2.04
N ALA A 852 7.05 -44.26 -0.80
CA ALA A 852 8.00 -45.08 -0.05
C ALA A 852 7.43 -46.46 0.31
N ALA A 853 6.12 -46.56 0.52
CA ALA A 853 5.46 -47.80 0.92
C ALA A 853 5.12 -48.71 -0.26
N THR A 854 4.60 -48.12 -1.35
CA THR A 854 4.04 -48.88 -2.48
C THR A 854 4.94 -48.92 -3.71
N GLY A 855 5.95 -48.05 -3.79
CA GLY A 855 6.82 -47.91 -4.96
C GLY A 855 6.12 -47.23 -6.16
N HIS A 856 4.87 -46.78 -6.03
CA HIS A 856 4.14 -46.14 -7.11
C HIS A 856 4.74 -44.76 -7.47
N PRO A 857 4.69 -44.36 -8.76
CA PRO A 857 5.21 -43.06 -9.20
C PRO A 857 4.51 -41.89 -8.50
N LEU A 858 5.28 -40.93 -8.01
CA LEU A 858 4.81 -39.65 -7.46
C LEU A 858 5.13 -38.48 -8.38
N VAL A 859 6.37 -38.39 -8.83
CA VAL A 859 6.81 -37.35 -9.77
C VAL A 859 7.49 -38.03 -10.93
N LEU A 860 7.03 -37.72 -12.15
CA LEU A 860 7.64 -38.18 -13.38
C LEU A 860 8.26 -37.01 -14.13
N ARG A 861 9.42 -37.27 -14.74
CA ARG A 861 10.16 -36.34 -15.58
C ARG A 861 10.03 -36.78 -17.03
N HIS A 862 9.58 -35.90 -17.92
CA HIS A 862 9.59 -36.13 -19.36
C HIS A 862 10.33 -35.00 -20.08
N ARG A 863 11.16 -35.35 -21.06
CA ARG A 863 11.87 -34.38 -21.89
C ARG A 863 11.12 -34.23 -23.21
N LEU A 864 10.66 -33.01 -23.48
CA LEU A 864 10.05 -32.62 -24.75
C LEU A 864 10.89 -31.50 -25.37
N GLY A 865 11.49 -31.75 -26.53
CA GLY A 865 12.40 -30.81 -27.16
C GLY A 865 13.58 -30.45 -26.25
N LYS A 866 13.75 -29.15 -25.98
CA LYS A 866 14.85 -28.62 -25.14
C LYS A 866 14.48 -28.55 -23.65
N GLY A 867 13.21 -28.59 -23.31
CA GLY A 867 12.72 -28.43 -21.93
C GLY A 867 12.28 -29.72 -21.29
N ILE A 868 11.68 -29.58 -20.11
CA ILE A 868 11.34 -30.70 -19.22
C ILE A 868 9.98 -30.46 -18.57
N VAL A 869 9.17 -31.51 -18.49
CA VAL A 869 7.95 -31.55 -17.67
C VAL A 869 8.18 -32.42 -16.44
N TYR A 870 7.79 -31.90 -15.29
CA TYR A 870 7.63 -32.63 -14.05
C TYR A 870 6.13 -32.77 -13.76
N LEU A 871 5.62 -34.00 -13.88
CA LEU A 871 4.22 -34.32 -13.59
C LEU A 871 4.11 -34.88 -12.18
N LEU A 872 3.33 -34.23 -11.31
CA LEU A 872 2.87 -34.82 -10.05
C LEU A 872 1.72 -35.80 -10.34
N ALA A 873 2.01 -37.09 -10.23
CA ALA A 873 1.15 -38.22 -10.55
C ALA A 873 0.10 -38.55 -9.48
N ALA A 874 -0.39 -37.52 -8.78
CA ALA A 874 -1.47 -37.67 -7.82
C ALA A 874 -2.83 -37.51 -8.52
N TRP A 875 -3.78 -38.38 -8.19
CA TRP A 875 -5.20 -38.22 -8.50
C TRP A 875 -5.85 -37.24 -7.50
N ALA A 876 -5.19 -36.11 -7.28
CA ALA A 876 -5.49 -35.05 -6.31
C ALA A 876 -4.78 -33.77 -6.77
N TYR A 877 -5.27 -32.58 -6.42
CA TYR A 877 -4.54 -31.34 -6.74
C TYR A 877 -3.26 -31.25 -5.90
N PRO A 878 -2.19 -30.60 -6.41
CA PRO A 878 -0.97 -30.38 -5.64
C PRO A 878 -1.15 -29.67 -4.29
N GLY A 879 -2.26 -28.95 -4.11
CA GLY A 879 -2.64 -28.30 -2.85
C GLY A 879 -3.13 -29.24 -1.74
N HIS A 880 -3.35 -30.54 -2.03
CA HIS A 880 -3.79 -31.53 -1.03
C HIS A 880 -2.82 -31.60 0.16
N GLU A 881 -3.34 -31.67 1.40
CA GLU A 881 -2.52 -31.70 2.62
C GLU A 881 -1.42 -32.77 2.62
N ALA A 882 -1.74 -34.02 2.25
CA ALA A 882 -0.76 -35.11 2.15
C ALA A 882 0.39 -34.80 1.16
N LEU A 883 0.15 -33.99 0.13
CA LEU A 883 1.14 -33.62 -0.89
C LEU A 883 1.91 -32.34 -0.56
N GLN A 884 1.57 -31.60 0.50
CA GLN A 884 2.15 -30.27 0.75
C GLN A 884 3.67 -30.32 0.87
N THR A 885 4.22 -31.21 1.70
CA THR A 885 5.67 -31.33 1.89
C THR A 885 6.36 -31.65 0.57
N LEU A 886 5.89 -32.67 -0.15
CA LEU A 886 6.44 -33.07 -1.44
C LEU A 886 6.38 -31.91 -2.45
N SER A 887 5.20 -31.32 -2.64
CA SER A 887 4.98 -30.26 -3.63
C SER A 887 5.80 -29.02 -3.33
N ALA A 888 5.91 -28.62 -2.06
CA ALA A 888 6.70 -27.47 -1.65
C ALA A 888 8.21 -27.72 -1.80
N SER A 889 8.68 -28.93 -1.45
CA SER A 889 10.07 -29.34 -1.66
C SER A 889 10.47 -29.34 -3.14
N TRP A 890 9.62 -29.88 -4.01
CA TRP A 890 9.85 -29.87 -5.46
C TRP A 890 9.77 -28.47 -6.05
N LEU A 891 8.80 -27.65 -5.63
CA LEU A 891 8.70 -26.25 -6.06
C LEU A 891 9.98 -25.49 -5.67
N ALA A 892 10.44 -25.58 -4.43
CA ALA A 892 11.66 -24.94 -3.96
C ALA A 892 12.91 -25.41 -4.73
N HIS A 893 13.02 -26.72 -4.98
CA HIS A 893 14.12 -27.30 -5.78
C HIS A 893 14.14 -26.76 -7.23
N LEU A 894 12.98 -26.72 -7.88
CA LEU A 894 12.86 -26.23 -9.24
C LEU A 894 13.04 -24.71 -9.31
N ALA A 895 12.48 -23.96 -8.36
CA ALA A 895 12.67 -22.52 -8.24
C ALA A 895 14.15 -22.18 -8.07
N GLU A 896 14.88 -22.90 -7.21
CA GLU A 896 16.34 -22.76 -7.07
C GLU A 896 17.08 -23.03 -8.38
N LYS A 897 16.76 -24.13 -9.07
CA LYS A 897 17.37 -24.47 -10.37
C LYS A 897 17.07 -23.43 -11.46
N CYS A 898 15.89 -22.80 -11.41
CA CYS A 898 15.42 -21.87 -12.43
C CYS A 898 15.60 -20.40 -12.08
N ARG A 899 16.02 -20.02 -10.86
CA ARG A 899 16.14 -18.61 -10.41
C ARG A 899 17.10 -17.75 -11.26
N GLY A 900 17.99 -18.38 -12.01
CA GLY A 900 18.99 -17.73 -12.86
C GLY A 900 20.34 -17.56 -12.16
N GLU A 901 21.29 -16.98 -12.88
CA GLU A 901 22.69 -16.86 -12.45
C GLU A 901 22.95 -15.65 -11.54
N TYR A 902 22.00 -14.71 -11.50
CA TYR A 902 22.01 -13.55 -10.62
C TYR A 902 20.94 -13.76 -9.56
N TYR A 903 21.35 -13.92 -8.30
CA TYR A 903 20.42 -14.21 -7.23
C TYR A 903 20.92 -13.71 -5.86
N VAL A 904 20.03 -13.73 -4.88
CA VAL A 904 20.31 -13.32 -3.51
C VAL A 904 20.10 -14.51 -2.58
N GLU A 905 21.07 -14.76 -1.71
CA GLU A 905 20.90 -15.62 -0.54
C GLU A 905 20.51 -14.75 0.66
N ASP A 906 19.30 -14.98 1.16
CA ASP A 906 18.73 -14.30 2.31
C ASP A 906 18.22 -15.34 3.32
N SER A 907 18.97 -15.53 4.41
CA SER A 907 18.60 -16.45 5.48
C SER A 907 17.39 -15.96 6.29
N SER A 908 17.13 -14.64 6.28
CA SER A 908 15.99 -14.05 6.98
C SER A 908 14.67 -14.27 6.24
N ARG A 909 14.72 -14.39 4.90
CA ARG A 909 13.57 -14.41 3.98
C ARG A 909 12.71 -13.15 4.08
N GLU A 910 13.33 -12.02 4.41
CA GLU A 910 12.69 -10.72 4.60
C GLU A 910 13.17 -9.70 3.57
N VAL A 911 13.94 -10.09 2.56
CA VAL A 911 14.37 -9.23 1.46
C VAL A 911 13.56 -9.53 0.19
N PHE A 912 12.81 -8.53 -0.27
CA PHE A 912 12.26 -8.52 -1.62
C PHE A 912 13.36 -8.08 -2.59
N TRP A 913 13.49 -8.76 -3.72
CA TRP A 913 14.40 -8.35 -4.78
C TRP A 913 13.90 -8.69 -6.17
N THR A 914 14.23 -7.82 -7.12
CA THR A 914 13.91 -7.97 -8.53
C THR A 914 15.09 -7.54 -9.40
N SER A 915 15.16 -8.04 -10.63
CA SER A 915 16.25 -7.76 -11.57
C SER A 915 15.72 -7.12 -12.84
N TRP A 916 16.31 -5.99 -13.23
CA TRP A 916 16.03 -5.33 -14.49
C TRP A 916 17.23 -5.47 -15.41
N GLU A 917 17.00 -5.80 -16.68
CA GLU A 917 18.06 -6.00 -17.67
C GLU A 917 17.85 -5.12 -18.89
N GLU A 918 18.92 -4.40 -19.25
CA GLU A 918 18.98 -3.63 -20.50
C GLU A 918 19.36 -4.51 -21.69
N PRO A 919 19.05 -4.09 -22.93
CA PRO A 919 19.55 -4.74 -24.15
C PRO A 919 21.09 -4.85 -24.21
N SER A 920 21.80 -3.96 -23.51
CA SER A 920 23.26 -3.97 -23.38
C SER A 920 23.80 -5.14 -22.54
N GLY A 921 22.95 -5.85 -21.80
CA GLY A 921 23.31 -6.88 -20.83
C GLY A 921 23.64 -6.35 -19.43
N VAL A 922 23.62 -5.02 -19.24
CA VAL A 922 23.70 -4.41 -17.89
C VAL A 922 22.47 -4.78 -17.09
N ARG A 923 22.68 -5.17 -15.82
CA ARG A 923 21.60 -5.52 -14.90
C ARG A 923 21.54 -4.60 -13.71
N TYR A 924 20.34 -4.32 -13.24
CA TYR A 924 20.06 -3.62 -12.00
C TYR A 924 19.36 -4.57 -11.05
N LEU A 925 19.93 -4.78 -9.88
CA LEU A 925 19.30 -5.52 -8.79
C LEU A 925 18.69 -4.51 -7.82
N MET A 926 17.37 -4.54 -7.66
CA MET A 926 16.64 -3.65 -6.77
C MET A 926 16.18 -4.44 -5.54
N LEU A 927 16.45 -3.94 -4.33
CA LEU A 927 16.20 -4.66 -3.08
C LEU A 927 15.50 -3.79 -2.03
N LEU A 928 14.61 -4.43 -1.26
CA LEU A 928 13.89 -3.84 -0.13
C LEU A 928 13.92 -4.78 1.08
N ASN A 929 14.17 -4.22 2.26
CA ASN A 929 13.94 -4.90 3.51
C ASN A 929 12.45 -4.81 3.86
N THR A 930 11.75 -5.94 3.79
CA THR A 930 10.29 -6.05 4.03
C THR A 930 9.92 -6.14 5.50
N ASP A 931 10.92 -6.18 6.40
CA ASP A 931 10.70 -6.11 7.82
C ASP A 931 10.46 -4.67 8.27
N TRP A 932 9.20 -4.24 8.17
CA TRP A 932 8.74 -2.92 8.63
C TRP A 932 8.58 -2.83 10.16
N THR A 933 8.75 -3.93 10.92
CA THR A 933 8.37 -3.95 12.35
C THR A 933 9.30 -3.15 13.25
N GLN A 934 10.53 -2.88 12.80
CA GLN A 934 11.53 -2.14 13.56
C GLN A 934 12.20 -1.08 12.68
N PRO A 935 12.13 0.22 13.03
CA PRO A 935 12.77 1.27 12.24
C PRO A 935 14.28 1.06 12.08
N GLY A 936 14.78 1.18 10.85
CA GLY A 936 16.21 1.17 10.53
C GLY A 936 16.92 -0.18 10.69
N ASN A 937 16.20 -1.28 10.90
CA ASN A 937 16.80 -2.62 10.98
C ASN A 937 17.47 -3.00 9.64
N ILE A 938 18.43 -3.94 9.70
CA ILE A 938 19.28 -4.34 8.58
C ILE A 938 19.15 -5.84 8.35
N LYS A 939 19.06 -6.25 7.09
CA LYS A 939 19.23 -7.65 6.66
C LYS A 939 20.56 -7.81 5.96
N GLU A 940 21.34 -8.79 6.39
CA GLU A 940 22.58 -9.19 5.75
C GLU A 940 22.27 -10.29 4.74
N ILE A 941 22.69 -10.08 3.50
CA ILE A 941 22.46 -10.98 2.38
C ILE A 941 23.76 -11.22 1.63
N ARG A 942 23.78 -12.27 0.82
CA ARG A 942 24.85 -12.51 -0.15
C ARG A 942 24.31 -12.42 -1.56
N VAL A 943 24.87 -11.52 -2.36
CA VAL A 943 24.51 -11.35 -3.78
C VAL A 943 25.45 -12.20 -4.61
N HIS A 944 24.89 -12.94 -5.57
CA HIS A 944 25.62 -13.80 -6.49
C HIS A 944 25.49 -13.30 -7.92
N THR A 945 26.59 -13.32 -8.65
CA THR A 945 26.69 -13.02 -10.08
C THR A 945 27.48 -14.14 -10.76
N PRO A 946 27.45 -14.25 -12.10
CA PRO A 946 28.28 -15.22 -12.81
C PRO A 946 29.79 -15.09 -12.54
N ALA A 947 30.25 -13.88 -12.19
CA ALA A 947 31.67 -13.59 -12.03
C ALA A 947 32.16 -13.71 -10.58
N PHE A 948 31.36 -13.30 -9.60
CA PHE A 948 31.71 -13.30 -8.17
C PHE A 948 30.48 -13.11 -7.28
N SER A 949 30.67 -13.29 -5.96
CA SER A 949 29.64 -13.02 -4.94
C SER A 949 30.18 -12.07 -3.87
N PHE A 950 29.28 -11.31 -3.23
CA PHE A 950 29.64 -10.36 -2.18
C PHE A 950 28.51 -10.19 -1.15
N ASP A 951 28.88 -9.81 0.06
CA ASP A 951 27.92 -9.53 1.13
C ASP A 951 27.37 -8.10 1.01
N PHE A 952 26.08 -7.95 1.25
CA PHE A 952 25.38 -6.67 1.16
C PHE A 952 24.40 -6.47 2.33
N LYS A 953 24.13 -5.21 2.67
CA LYS A 953 23.25 -4.82 3.77
C LYS A 953 22.04 -4.07 3.24
N VAL A 954 20.85 -4.63 3.44
CA VAL A 954 19.59 -3.99 3.06
C VAL A 954 18.96 -3.36 4.30
N LYS A 955 18.81 -2.03 4.30
CA LYS A 955 18.28 -1.26 5.43
C LYS A 955 16.80 -0.95 5.25
N GLU A 956 16.03 -1.03 6.33
CA GLU A 956 14.62 -0.60 6.35
C GLU A 956 14.50 0.89 5.97
N ARG A 957 13.46 1.23 5.19
CA ARG A 957 13.21 2.57 4.60
C ARG A 957 14.35 3.15 3.75
N LYS A 958 15.20 2.31 3.14
CA LYS A 958 16.18 2.73 2.13
C LYS A 958 16.11 1.79 0.92
N PRO A 959 15.73 2.27 -0.28
CA PRO A 959 15.79 1.44 -1.47
C PRO A 959 17.25 1.18 -1.82
N SER A 960 17.57 -0.04 -2.22
CA SER A 960 18.91 -0.39 -2.72
C SER A 960 18.83 -0.72 -4.21
N ILE A 961 19.66 -0.07 -5.01
CA ILE A 961 19.83 -0.37 -6.43
C ILE A 961 21.29 -0.69 -6.65
N ILE A 962 21.59 -1.90 -7.11
CA ILE A 962 22.95 -2.34 -7.42
C ILE A 962 23.06 -2.50 -8.93
N THR A 963 23.98 -1.76 -9.54
CA THR A 963 24.32 -1.91 -10.96
C THR A 963 25.36 -3.02 -11.11
N LEU A 964 25.02 -4.07 -11.83
CA LEU A 964 25.85 -5.24 -12.04
C LEU A 964 26.54 -5.15 -13.40
N LEU A 965 27.86 -4.96 -13.37
CA LEU A 965 28.75 -4.90 -14.52
C LEU A 965 29.47 -6.26 -14.69
N PRO A 966 30.06 -6.56 -15.86
CA PRO A 966 30.74 -7.84 -16.10
C PRO A 966 31.92 -8.14 -15.15
N PHE A 967 32.49 -7.12 -14.50
CA PHE A 967 33.69 -7.23 -13.66
C PHE A 967 33.54 -6.59 -12.27
N ALA A 968 32.41 -5.95 -11.97
CA ALA A 968 32.18 -5.24 -10.71
C ALA A 968 30.68 -5.06 -10.44
N ALA A 969 30.30 -4.78 -9.20
CA ALA A 969 28.97 -4.36 -8.82
C ALA A 969 29.05 -3.01 -8.11
N VAL A 970 28.19 -2.06 -8.49
CA VAL A 970 28.23 -0.68 -8.00
C VAL A 970 26.93 -0.37 -7.29
N ALA A 971 27.02 -0.06 -6.00
CA ALA A 971 25.90 0.32 -5.16
C ALA A 971 26.05 1.80 -4.74
N PRO A 972 25.33 2.74 -5.41
CA PRO A 972 25.25 4.12 -4.95
C PRO A 972 24.42 4.25 -3.68
N ASP A 973 24.66 5.33 -2.94
CA ASP A 973 23.67 5.84 -2.00
C ASP A 973 22.35 6.19 -2.71
N SER A 974 21.23 6.12 -2.00
CA SER A 974 19.88 6.32 -2.55
C SER A 974 19.60 7.71 -3.13
N GLY A 975 20.51 8.67 -2.93
CA GLY A 975 20.45 10.01 -3.53
C GLY A 975 21.21 10.13 -4.85
N ILE A 976 21.91 9.09 -5.30
CA ILE A 976 22.67 9.06 -6.55
C ILE A 976 22.03 8.03 -7.49
N TYR A 977 21.59 8.51 -8.65
CA TYR A 977 21.25 7.64 -9.77
C TYR A 977 22.49 7.40 -10.63
N LEU A 978 22.68 6.15 -11.06
CA LEU A 978 23.81 5.72 -11.87
C LEU A 978 23.29 5.26 -13.24
N GLU A 979 23.75 5.94 -14.28
CA GLU A 979 23.49 5.62 -15.68
C GLU A 979 24.75 4.99 -16.30
N VAL A 980 24.60 3.83 -16.93
CA VAL A 980 25.68 3.22 -17.72
C VAL A 980 25.65 3.77 -19.14
N LEU A 981 26.71 4.49 -19.53
CA LEU A 981 26.86 5.06 -20.88
C LEU A 981 27.44 4.04 -21.87
N SER A 982 28.40 3.25 -21.41
CA SER A 982 29.01 2.17 -22.19
C SER A 982 29.65 1.16 -21.25
N CYS A 983 29.57 -0.13 -21.57
CA CYS A 983 30.14 -1.20 -20.77
C CYS A 983 30.85 -2.24 -21.66
N SER A 984 31.99 -2.73 -21.20
CA SER A 984 32.74 -3.85 -21.76
C SER A 984 33.22 -4.77 -20.64
N ALA A 985 33.88 -5.88 -21.00
CA ALA A 985 34.45 -6.80 -20.02
C ALA A 985 35.58 -6.20 -19.14
N LEU A 986 36.16 -5.07 -19.53
CA LEU A 986 37.31 -4.45 -18.86
C LEU A 986 37.04 -3.03 -18.32
N GLN A 987 36.00 -2.36 -18.81
CA GLN A 987 35.75 -0.95 -18.49
C GLN A 987 34.26 -0.63 -18.59
N ALA A 988 33.79 0.25 -17.71
CA ALA A 988 32.48 0.89 -17.80
C ALA A 988 32.60 2.41 -17.68
N ARG A 989 31.91 3.15 -18.55
CA ARG A 989 31.70 4.59 -18.42
C ARG A 989 30.35 4.84 -17.78
N LEU A 990 30.35 5.55 -16.68
CA LEU A 990 29.21 5.82 -15.84
C LEU A 990 28.92 7.32 -15.84
N ARG A 991 27.63 7.67 -15.77
CA ARG A 991 27.17 9.01 -15.46
C ARG A 991 26.37 8.95 -14.17
N LEU A 992 26.81 9.73 -13.18
CA LEU A 992 26.22 9.83 -11.86
C LEU A 992 25.36 11.08 -11.82
N HIS A 993 24.16 10.96 -11.27
CA HIS A 993 23.20 12.05 -11.13
C HIS A 993 22.88 12.22 -9.63
N GLY A 994 23.17 13.38 -9.05
CA GLY A 994 23.03 13.59 -7.61
C GLY A 994 23.56 14.95 -7.15
N THR A 995 23.60 15.15 -5.83
CA THR A 995 24.14 16.38 -5.21
C THR A 995 25.31 16.09 -4.27
N ALA A 996 25.32 14.91 -3.63
CA ALA A 996 26.42 14.36 -2.84
C ALA A 996 26.12 12.90 -2.51
N GLY A 997 27.15 12.10 -2.25
CA GLY A 997 26.99 10.75 -1.71
C GLY A 997 28.19 9.86 -1.97
N THR A 998 28.05 8.58 -1.62
CA THR A 998 29.11 7.58 -1.75
C THR A 998 28.71 6.49 -2.75
N LEU A 999 29.67 6.00 -3.52
CA LEU A 999 29.55 4.75 -4.27
C LEU A 999 30.31 3.65 -3.53
N THR A 1000 29.67 2.50 -3.34
CA THR A 1000 30.37 1.29 -2.91
C THR A 1000 30.57 0.38 -4.12
N ILE A 1001 31.82 0.00 -4.40
CA ILE A 1001 32.20 -0.84 -5.55
C ILE A 1001 32.64 -2.19 -5.01
N TYR A 1002 32.00 -3.26 -5.45
CA TYR A 1002 32.32 -4.64 -5.13
C TYR A 1002 33.02 -5.30 -6.31
N GLN A 1003 34.09 -6.05 -6.01
CA GLN A 1003 34.94 -6.74 -6.99
C GLN A 1003 35.17 -8.20 -6.59
N ASP A 1004 35.83 -8.93 -7.48
CA ASP A 1004 36.20 -10.33 -7.26
C ASP A 1004 36.97 -10.54 -5.94
N GLY A 1005 36.72 -11.68 -5.30
CA GLY A 1005 37.21 -12.01 -3.96
C GLY A 1005 36.47 -11.29 -2.81
N GLY A 1006 35.31 -10.69 -3.07
CA GLY A 1006 34.48 -10.01 -2.06
C GLY A 1006 35.07 -8.69 -1.55
N ARG A 1007 36.08 -8.15 -2.25
CA ARG A 1007 36.67 -6.85 -1.91
C ARG A 1007 35.67 -5.74 -2.21
N SER A 1008 35.60 -4.75 -1.33
CA SER A 1008 34.84 -3.51 -1.59
C SER A 1008 35.70 -2.28 -1.36
N SER A 1009 35.45 -1.25 -2.16
CA SER A 1009 35.98 0.11 -1.96
C SER A 1009 34.82 1.10 -1.91
N GLN A 1010 35.04 2.23 -1.25
CA GLN A 1010 34.11 3.34 -1.23
C GLN A 1010 34.74 4.56 -1.89
N GLU A 1011 33.98 5.21 -2.76
CA GLU A 1011 34.37 6.45 -3.43
C GLU A 1011 33.37 7.54 -3.07
N ASN A 1012 33.86 8.64 -2.49
CA ASN A 1012 33.04 9.80 -2.21
C ASN A 1012 32.91 10.64 -3.49
N ILE A 1013 31.67 10.95 -3.87
CA ILE A 1013 31.36 11.71 -5.08
C ILE A 1013 31.02 13.14 -4.68
N SER A 1014 31.79 14.09 -5.22
CA SER A 1014 31.65 15.52 -4.94
C SER A 1014 31.13 16.25 -6.18
N PHE A 1015 29.87 16.63 -6.15
CA PHE A 1015 29.26 17.48 -7.17
C PHE A 1015 29.49 18.95 -6.79
N THR A 1016 30.10 19.76 -7.66
CA THR A 1016 30.49 21.14 -7.34
C THR A 1016 29.48 22.18 -7.81
N ASP A 1017 29.17 22.15 -9.09
CA ASP A 1017 28.36 23.16 -9.80
C ASP A 1017 27.22 22.51 -10.59
N ARG A 1018 27.35 21.22 -10.91
CA ARG A 1018 26.38 20.45 -11.70
C ARG A 1018 25.91 19.21 -10.96
N THR A 1019 24.67 18.81 -11.16
CA THR A 1019 24.13 17.57 -10.58
C THR A 1019 24.53 16.31 -11.35
N VAL A 1020 25.55 16.40 -12.22
CA VAL A 1020 26.00 15.33 -13.11
C VAL A 1020 27.51 15.22 -13.04
N GLN A 1021 28.01 13.99 -12.90
CA GLN A 1021 29.44 13.69 -12.93
C GLN A 1021 29.69 12.40 -13.73
N GLU A 1022 30.68 12.40 -14.64
CA GLU A 1022 31.10 11.17 -15.31
C GLU A 1022 32.25 10.50 -14.54
N LEU A 1023 32.21 9.17 -14.48
CA LEU A 1023 33.21 8.31 -13.87
C LEU A 1023 33.53 7.16 -14.82
N THR A 1024 34.80 6.77 -14.89
CA THR A 1024 35.20 5.57 -15.62
C THR A 1024 35.73 4.54 -14.63
N LEU A 1025 35.12 3.36 -14.60
CA LEU A 1025 35.58 2.23 -13.82
C LEU A 1025 36.34 1.25 -14.72
N HIS A 1026 37.47 0.76 -14.22
CA HIS A 1026 38.29 -0.25 -14.87
C HIS A 1026 38.27 -1.55 -14.06
N LYS A 1027 38.41 -2.67 -14.76
CA LYS A 1027 38.71 -3.95 -14.12
C LYS A 1027 40.13 -3.88 -13.55
N ASN A 1028 40.24 -4.02 -12.23
CA ASN A 1028 41.51 -4.07 -11.52
C ASN A 1028 42.31 -5.34 -11.81
#